data_AF-A0A2D8XAR3-F1
#
_entry.id   AF-A0A2D8XAR3-F1
#
_cell.length_a   1.000
_cell.length_b   1.000
_cell.length_c   1.000
_cell.angle_alpha   90.00
_cell.angle_beta   90.00
_cell.angle_gamma   90.00
#
_symmetry.space_group_name_H-M   'P 1'
#
loop_
_entity.id
_entity.type
_entity.pdbx_description
1 polymer ?
#
loop_
_entity_poly.entity_id
_entity_poly.type
_entity_poly.pdbx_seq_one_letter_code
_entity_poly.pdbx_strand_id
1 'polypeptide(L)'
;MPSTVYKGDLTEVAFGHETGLKLPHNYAGSFKFIHKSRDDSANTSVISFTGGAASTPCNAGLLLYPVGMLVGSRLSFVTAGTGFSPDDSHNSGRTFTIMEHKNEANNGVATITLAAGGTGYTGASPVATTGGTGTGLTVNTTTSGGAGTPVTAVAVNAVGAGYTVGDVVTISGGGTNATLTVASLTTGATETQLTVTPALKTPVAQESEGGSILIHSFGTPTFDANMGGWSSVATASSERVLTDQFLGLAATLTLPETKVDLKRYHIVGLGRDTAVQVPGRFLNEGGTFEVNLHNPRWLYYALGMESVSVGNQFDNLMTDDRGLGAATEIGETLITLDGAASTFTDAANGSGGTSPIAAGDYVLIKNEGTALTFNALVGGSGYTGAAGVATTGGTGSGLVVTTTDSGGAVDSVTITNGGHGYSIGDVITIAGGSATFTLVTVSTPVHDTITYSNAGSLGANKEFGFTGIGAEEYFDQTQAQEIRRIAAISGTNIWLDDGLCFPHPANAPLRFIRFDGDGGGAPNTGSPHREISGALTNGVTRLMYSRSSVPSFAVEVSIRRRDVEGSVADVTDGGATDPKQLTRVYKGCKVKDFSLTADTDAALRMSVNFDSALCYTDTGRLETTAVSKQSGGTKGDRYMAHRMFEENNTPAERKATGIEKGTQKPYMFYNGTVTIAGVTLGQVISFTITGNTGVQQFYTINGAAITDSETDQIPFGGARNASLAIEGKTEYSMDCEIIVDDPVFYHKVRRAVDHEASTNNQIRLSFTKPGTAVGRESIDILLDDFYITEAPLPVPEDKGVIKAPLKILPKAMRVVATDTLLHS
;
A
#
# COMPACT_ATOMS: atom_id res chain seq x y z
N MET A 1 28.22 -8.88 18.75
CA MET A 1 29.17 -9.33 17.71
C MET A 1 28.56 -8.95 16.37
N PRO A 2 29.25 -8.19 15.49
CA PRO A 2 28.74 -7.99 14.15
C PRO A 2 28.75 -9.36 13.47
N SER A 3 27.58 -9.90 13.12
CA SER A 3 27.52 -11.12 12.34
C SER A 3 28.13 -10.81 10.98
N THR A 4 29.37 -11.23 10.76
CA THR A 4 29.94 -11.33 9.42
C THR A 4 29.14 -12.39 8.68
N VAL A 5 28.04 -11.96 8.07
CA VAL A 5 27.24 -12.78 7.15
C VAL A 5 28.18 -13.20 6.02
N TYR A 6 28.24 -14.51 5.77
CA TYR A 6 29.03 -15.13 4.73
C TYR A 6 28.71 -14.48 3.37
N LYS A 7 29.72 -13.89 2.72
CA LYS A 7 29.63 -13.29 1.38
C LYS A 7 29.72 -14.36 0.28
N GLY A 8 28.80 -15.32 0.29
CA GLY A 8 28.57 -16.20 -0.87
C GLY A 8 27.69 -15.49 -1.92
N ASP A 9 27.31 -16.15 -3.02
CA ASP A 9 26.32 -15.63 -3.97
C ASP A 9 25.04 -15.25 -3.20
N LEU A 10 24.86 -13.95 -2.89
CA LEU A 10 23.80 -13.45 -2.02
C LEU A 10 22.58 -13.19 -2.90
N THR A 11 21.55 -14.02 -2.71
CA THR A 11 20.19 -13.68 -3.11
C THR A 11 19.55 -12.97 -1.93
N GLU A 12 19.14 -11.72 -2.12
CA GLU A 12 18.42 -10.95 -1.11
C GLU A 12 16.95 -10.85 -1.51
N VAL A 13 16.09 -10.97 -0.50
CA VAL A 13 14.64 -10.93 -0.68
C VAL A 13 14.06 -9.98 0.34
N ALA A 14 13.39 -8.97 -0.19
CA ALA A 14 12.64 -7.99 0.58
C ALA A 14 11.20 -8.00 0.10
N PHE A 15 10.31 -7.39 0.87
CA PHE A 15 8.92 -7.25 0.46
C PHE A 15 8.43 -5.83 0.76
N GLY A 16 7.26 -5.49 0.24
CA GLY A 16 6.60 -4.23 0.49
C GLY A 16 5.10 -4.35 0.33
N HIS A 17 4.40 -3.35 0.84
CA HIS A 17 2.96 -3.22 0.68
C HIS A 17 2.56 -2.95 -0.78
N GLU A 18 1.31 -3.24 -1.10
CA GLU A 18 0.67 -2.82 -2.34
C GLU A 18 -0.47 -1.85 -2.06
N THR A 19 -0.20 -0.56 -2.23
CA THR A 19 -1.15 0.51 -1.92
C THR A 19 -2.07 0.84 -3.06
N GLY A 20 -1.58 0.74 -4.29
CA GLY A 20 -2.20 1.50 -5.37
C GLY A 20 -1.84 2.97 -5.25
N LEU A 21 -2.52 3.80 -6.04
CA LEU A 21 -2.20 5.22 -6.15
C LEU A 21 -3.42 6.04 -6.52
N LYS A 22 -3.78 7.03 -5.70
CA LYS A 22 -4.79 8.04 -6.01
C LYS A 22 -4.13 9.38 -6.31
N LEU A 23 -4.39 9.96 -7.48
CA LEU A 23 -3.86 11.25 -7.90
C LEU A 23 -4.99 12.25 -8.14
N PRO A 24 -5.23 13.17 -7.19
CA PRO A 24 -6.26 14.19 -7.35
C PRO A 24 -5.88 15.24 -8.39
N HIS A 25 -6.86 15.72 -9.13
CA HIS A 25 -6.68 16.89 -9.97
C HIS A 25 -6.12 18.07 -9.17
N ASN A 26 -5.19 18.79 -9.77
CA ASN A 26 -4.59 20.01 -9.23
C ASN A 26 -3.89 19.83 -7.87
N TYR A 27 -3.51 18.60 -7.48
CA TYR A 27 -2.62 18.45 -6.33
C TYR A 27 -1.28 19.12 -6.64
N ALA A 28 -0.66 19.68 -5.58
CA ALA A 28 0.48 20.58 -5.70
C ALA A 28 0.25 21.78 -6.64
N GLY A 29 -1.02 22.16 -6.89
CA GLY A 29 -1.42 23.31 -7.70
C GLY A 29 -1.16 23.17 -9.20
N SER A 30 -0.82 21.98 -9.70
CA SER A 30 -0.48 21.83 -11.12
C SER A 30 -0.80 20.47 -11.75
N PHE A 31 -0.98 19.39 -10.98
CA PHE A 31 -1.14 18.06 -11.56
C PHE A 31 -2.42 17.92 -12.41
N LYS A 32 -2.29 17.34 -13.60
CA LYS A 32 -3.41 16.98 -14.48
C LYS A 32 -3.14 15.67 -15.21
N PHE A 33 -4.22 15.00 -15.60
CA PHE A 33 -4.18 13.86 -16.52
C PHE A 33 -4.97 14.21 -17.80
N ILE A 34 -4.46 13.77 -18.95
CA ILE A 34 -4.95 14.18 -20.28
C ILE A 34 -5.23 12.92 -21.11
N HIS A 35 -6.39 12.86 -21.76
CA HIS A 35 -6.66 11.83 -22.76
C HIS A 35 -5.96 12.20 -24.07
N LYS A 36 -4.80 11.61 -24.34
CA LYS A 36 -3.89 12.03 -25.42
C LYS A 36 -4.23 11.44 -26.78
N SER A 37 -4.64 10.18 -26.83
CA SER A 37 -5.01 9.51 -28.09
C SER A 37 -5.90 8.30 -27.83
N ARG A 38 -6.63 7.89 -28.87
CA ARG A 38 -7.49 6.71 -28.86
C ARG A 38 -7.27 5.88 -30.12
N ASP A 39 -7.22 4.56 -29.96
CA ASP A 39 -7.19 3.59 -31.06
C ASP A 39 -8.44 2.72 -30.95
N ASP A 40 -9.38 2.93 -31.89
CA ASP A 40 -10.64 2.20 -31.94
C ASP A 40 -10.48 0.74 -32.39
N SER A 41 -9.43 0.44 -33.17
CA SER A 41 -9.16 -0.92 -33.65
C SER A 41 -8.54 -1.78 -32.55
N ALA A 42 -7.60 -1.21 -31.79
CA ALA A 42 -7.02 -1.88 -30.63
C ALA A 42 -7.92 -1.80 -29.38
N ASN A 43 -8.96 -0.96 -29.40
CA ASN A 43 -9.79 -0.63 -28.25
C ASN A 43 -8.94 -0.15 -27.05
N THR A 44 -8.03 0.79 -27.32
CA THR A 44 -7.12 1.37 -26.33
C THR A 44 -7.17 2.88 -26.32
N SER A 45 -6.70 3.48 -25.22
CA SER A 45 -6.54 4.92 -25.09
C SER A 45 -5.28 5.25 -24.30
N VAL A 46 -4.64 6.38 -24.61
CA VAL A 46 -3.42 6.82 -23.95
C VAL A 46 -3.76 7.98 -23.02
N ILE A 47 -3.38 7.86 -21.77
CA ILE A 47 -3.46 8.91 -20.76
C ILE A 47 -2.04 9.44 -20.51
N SER A 48 -1.86 10.75 -20.57
CA SER A 48 -0.59 11.40 -20.20
C SER A 48 -0.74 12.24 -18.93
N PHE A 49 0.34 12.34 -18.17
CA PHE A 49 0.39 13.17 -16.96
C PHE A 49 1.19 14.44 -17.18
N THR A 50 0.77 15.53 -16.53
CA THR A 50 1.48 16.80 -16.52
C THR A 50 1.39 17.44 -15.13
N GLY A 51 2.34 18.32 -14.80
CA GLY A 51 2.42 18.97 -13.48
C GLY A 51 2.81 18.01 -12.36
N GLY A 52 2.42 18.33 -11.12
CA GLY A 52 2.88 17.63 -9.92
C GLY A 52 4.13 18.30 -9.32
N ALA A 53 4.68 17.70 -8.27
CA ALA A 53 5.78 18.28 -7.51
C ALA A 53 6.84 17.23 -7.13
N ALA A 54 8.06 17.71 -6.84
CA ALA A 54 9.12 16.87 -6.30
C ALA A 54 8.67 16.21 -4.98
N SER A 55 9.17 15.00 -4.72
CA SER A 55 8.81 14.20 -3.53
C SER A 55 7.31 13.90 -3.39
N THR A 56 6.59 13.86 -4.51
CA THR A 56 5.20 13.42 -4.62
C THR A 56 5.10 12.34 -5.70
N PRO A 57 3.99 11.58 -5.79
CA PRO A 57 3.94 10.45 -6.73
C PRO A 57 4.12 10.84 -8.21
N CYS A 58 3.86 12.08 -8.61
CA CYS A 58 4.20 12.61 -9.93
C CYS A 58 4.99 13.91 -9.81
N ASN A 59 6.16 13.94 -10.45
CA ASN A 59 7.05 15.09 -10.50
C ASN A 59 7.14 15.61 -11.94
N ALA A 60 6.57 16.78 -12.21
CA ALA A 60 6.58 17.44 -13.52
C ALA A 60 6.10 16.53 -14.68
N GLY A 61 5.04 15.75 -14.46
CA GLY A 61 4.46 14.83 -15.42
C GLY A 61 5.09 13.43 -15.42
N LEU A 62 6.18 13.21 -14.69
CA LEU A 62 6.80 11.91 -14.50
C LEU A 62 6.26 11.22 -13.26
N LEU A 63 5.64 10.06 -13.44
CA LEU A 63 5.20 9.20 -12.36
C LEU A 63 6.41 8.50 -11.73
N LEU A 64 6.50 8.51 -10.41
CA LEU A 64 7.58 7.86 -9.64
C LEU A 64 7.36 6.35 -9.50
N TYR A 65 7.19 5.68 -10.65
CA TYR A 65 7.18 4.24 -10.76
C TYR A 65 8.20 3.81 -11.82
N PRO A 66 8.88 2.66 -11.64
CA PRO A 66 9.68 2.08 -12.70
C PRO A 66 8.84 1.85 -13.97
N VAL A 67 9.42 2.17 -15.11
CA VAL A 67 8.74 1.99 -16.41
C VAL A 67 8.35 0.52 -16.58
N GLY A 68 7.10 0.26 -16.98
CA GLY A 68 6.55 -1.09 -17.09
C GLY A 68 6.03 -1.72 -15.78
N MET A 69 6.36 -1.18 -14.60
CA MET A 69 5.93 -1.75 -13.31
C MET A 69 4.40 -1.83 -13.17
N LEU A 70 3.67 -0.88 -13.77
CA LEU A 70 2.21 -0.76 -13.65
C LEU A 70 1.44 -1.58 -14.69
N VAL A 71 2.12 -2.27 -15.61
CA VAL A 71 1.44 -3.10 -16.61
C VAL A 71 0.64 -4.21 -15.91
N GLY A 72 -0.60 -4.41 -16.36
CA GLY A 72 -1.57 -5.33 -15.76
C GLY A 72 -2.34 -4.78 -14.56
N SER A 73 -1.94 -3.64 -13.98
CA SER A 73 -2.68 -3.02 -12.88
C SER A 73 -4.01 -2.44 -13.36
N ARG A 74 -5.01 -2.41 -12.46
CA ARG A 74 -6.33 -1.84 -12.72
C ARG A 74 -6.32 -0.34 -12.45
N LEU A 75 -6.99 0.41 -13.31
CA LEU A 75 -7.11 1.87 -13.27
C LEU A 75 -8.59 2.28 -13.31
N SER A 76 -8.95 3.37 -12.65
CA SER A 76 -10.29 3.93 -12.63
C SER A 76 -10.26 5.44 -12.50
N PHE A 77 -11.27 6.11 -13.06
CA PHE A 77 -11.42 7.56 -12.94
C PHE A 77 -12.51 7.89 -11.94
N VAL A 78 -12.15 8.60 -10.88
CA VAL A 78 -13.10 9.28 -10.01
C VAL A 78 -13.37 10.62 -10.66
N THR A 79 -14.41 10.71 -11.49
CA THR A 79 -14.69 11.96 -12.20
C THR A 79 -15.45 12.91 -11.27
N ALA A 80 -14.93 14.13 -11.14
CA ALA A 80 -15.66 15.24 -10.54
C ALA A 80 -15.36 16.47 -11.41
N GLY A 81 -16.14 16.68 -12.47
CA GLY A 81 -15.91 17.78 -13.44
C GLY A 81 -16.36 17.43 -14.86
N THR A 82 -16.20 18.38 -15.79
CA THR A 82 -16.65 18.25 -17.19
C THR A 82 -15.61 17.70 -18.17
N GLY A 83 -14.33 17.70 -17.80
CA GLY A 83 -13.24 17.27 -18.69
C GLY A 83 -13.23 15.78 -19.05
N PHE A 84 -13.78 14.89 -18.23
CA PHE A 84 -13.88 13.46 -18.52
C PHE A 84 -15.34 13.01 -18.56
N SER A 85 -15.65 12.10 -19.47
CA SER A 85 -17.00 11.57 -19.65
C SER A 85 -17.46 10.85 -18.36
N PRO A 86 -18.68 11.11 -17.86
CA PRO A 86 -19.26 10.37 -16.74
C PRO A 86 -19.31 8.86 -17.00
N ASP A 87 -19.39 8.45 -18.26
CA ASP A 87 -19.38 7.05 -18.63
C ASP A 87 -18.03 6.38 -18.32
N ASP A 88 -16.91 7.09 -18.33
CA ASP A 88 -15.59 6.53 -18.01
C ASP A 88 -15.30 6.49 -16.51
N SER A 89 -16.23 6.97 -15.69
CA SER A 89 -16.05 7.03 -14.25
C SER A 89 -16.24 5.68 -13.56
N HIS A 90 -15.56 5.48 -12.44
CA HIS A 90 -15.78 4.31 -11.59
C HIS A 90 -17.23 4.22 -11.06
N ASN A 91 -17.94 5.35 -10.92
CA ASN A 91 -19.36 5.39 -10.53
C ASN A 91 -20.26 4.64 -11.53
N SER A 92 -19.87 4.56 -12.80
CA SER A 92 -20.58 3.79 -13.82
C SER A 92 -20.17 2.30 -13.86
N GLY A 93 -19.30 1.88 -12.93
CA GLY A 93 -18.74 0.53 -12.84
C GLY A 93 -17.58 0.28 -13.82
N ARG A 94 -17.12 1.29 -14.56
CA ARG A 94 -16.05 1.11 -15.54
C ARG A 94 -14.67 1.13 -14.93
N THR A 95 -13.90 0.11 -15.26
CA THR A 95 -12.49 0.00 -14.89
C THR A 95 -11.64 -0.44 -16.06
N PHE A 96 -10.40 0.02 -16.06
CA PHE A 96 -9.45 -0.11 -17.14
C PHE A 96 -8.26 -0.96 -16.69
N THR A 97 -7.60 -1.63 -17.63
CA THR A 97 -6.32 -2.31 -17.39
C THR A 97 -5.21 -1.55 -18.09
N ILE A 98 -4.10 -1.31 -17.37
CA ILE A 98 -2.90 -0.70 -17.95
C ILE A 98 -2.20 -1.74 -18.82
N MET A 99 -2.13 -1.48 -20.12
CA MET A 99 -1.47 -2.34 -21.10
C MET A 99 -0.01 -1.95 -21.32
N GLU A 100 0.32 -0.67 -21.12
CA GLU A 100 1.65 -0.13 -21.30
C GLU A 100 1.88 1.02 -20.31
N HIS A 101 3.06 1.05 -19.72
CA HIS A 101 3.54 2.15 -18.89
C HIS A 101 4.89 2.61 -19.45
N LYS A 102 4.97 3.86 -19.92
CA LYS A 102 6.18 4.41 -20.54
C LYS A 102 6.37 5.89 -20.22
N ASN A 103 7.61 6.34 -20.36
CA ASN A 103 7.97 7.75 -20.29
C ASN A 103 8.35 8.21 -21.71
N GLU A 104 7.72 9.27 -22.18
CA GLU A 104 7.84 9.75 -23.56
C GLU A 104 8.16 11.24 -23.57
N ALA A 105 9.11 11.65 -24.40
CA ALA A 105 9.41 13.07 -24.58
C ALA A 105 8.25 13.76 -25.32
N ASN A 106 7.67 14.81 -24.72
CA ASN A 106 6.55 15.53 -25.31
C ASN A 106 7.03 16.54 -26.38
N ASN A 107 7.64 16.02 -27.45
CA ASN A 107 8.37 16.82 -28.42
C ASN A 107 7.46 17.74 -29.25
N GLY A 108 7.85 18.99 -29.37
CA GLY A 108 7.24 19.95 -30.29
C GLY A 108 7.94 19.96 -31.64
N VAL A 109 7.28 20.46 -32.68
CA VAL A 109 7.87 20.64 -34.01
C VAL A 109 8.77 21.88 -34.02
N ALA A 110 10.08 21.70 -34.27
CA ALA A 110 11.01 22.82 -34.45
C ALA A 110 11.00 23.34 -35.88
N THR A 111 11.08 22.43 -36.86
CA THR A 111 11.07 22.80 -38.28
C THR A 111 10.21 21.83 -39.10
N ILE A 112 9.59 22.37 -40.15
CA ILE A 112 8.75 21.63 -41.10
C ILE A 112 9.24 21.86 -42.52
N THR A 113 8.96 20.88 -43.38
CA THR A 113 9.17 21.00 -44.83
C THR A 113 7.82 20.87 -45.53
N LEU A 114 7.53 21.76 -46.47
CA LEU A 114 6.33 21.67 -47.30
C LEU A 114 6.48 20.50 -48.29
N ALA A 115 5.66 19.46 -48.13
CA ALA A 115 5.68 18.28 -49.00
C ALA A 115 4.77 18.46 -50.22
N ALA A 116 3.58 19.05 -50.03
CA ALA A 116 2.69 19.45 -51.11
C ALA A 116 1.93 20.73 -50.76
N GLY A 117 1.89 21.70 -51.67
CA GLY A 117 1.19 22.98 -51.47
C GLY A 117 -0.34 22.92 -51.56
N GLY A 118 -0.91 21.80 -52.04
CA GLY A 118 -2.35 21.62 -52.22
C GLY A 118 -3.01 22.63 -53.15
N THR A 119 -4.33 22.76 -53.09
CA THR A 119 -5.13 23.73 -53.85
C THR A 119 -6.21 24.34 -52.96
N GLY A 120 -6.74 25.51 -53.31
CA GLY A 120 -7.86 26.11 -52.58
C GLY A 120 -7.49 26.87 -51.30
N TYR A 121 -6.19 27.03 -51.01
CA TYR A 121 -5.73 27.70 -49.78
C TYR A 121 -5.68 29.23 -49.92
N THR A 122 -5.73 29.90 -48.77
CA THR A 122 -5.44 31.32 -48.59
C THR A 122 -4.28 31.46 -47.61
N GLY A 123 -3.49 32.55 -47.71
CA GLY A 123 -2.53 32.87 -46.66
C GLY A 123 -3.27 33.19 -45.36
N ALA A 124 -2.96 32.46 -44.29
CA ALA A 124 -3.67 32.54 -43.02
C ALA A 124 -2.74 32.27 -41.83
N SER A 125 -3.11 32.79 -40.67
CA SER A 125 -2.39 32.66 -39.40
C SER A 125 -3.36 32.86 -38.23
N PRO A 126 -3.46 31.95 -37.25
CA PRO A 126 -2.94 30.58 -37.24
C PRO A 126 -3.86 29.59 -37.99
N VAL A 127 -3.28 28.58 -38.66
CA VAL A 127 -4.02 27.49 -39.30
C VAL A 127 -3.76 26.17 -38.57
N ALA A 128 -4.80 25.45 -38.20
CA ALA A 128 -4.68 24.13 -37.58
C ALA A 128 -4.14 23.08 -38.57
N THR A 129 -3.50 22.04 -38.03
CA THR A 129 -3.05 20.88 -38.80
C THR A 129 -3.64 19.59 -38.22
N THR A 130 -3.79 18.57 -39.06
CA THR A 130 -4.29 17.24 -38.69
C THR A 130 -3.36 16.16 -39.23
N GLY A 131 -3.19 15.04 -38.52
CA GLY A 131 -2.26 13.98 -38.91
C GLY A 131 -0.94 14.04 -38.13
N GLY A 132 -0.03 13.11 -38.41
CA GLY A 132 1.16 12.86 -37.58
C GLY A 132 0.82 12.13 -36.28
N THR A 133 1.84 11.98 -35.42
CA THR A 133 1.70 11.34 -34.10
C THR A 133 1.39 12.34 -32.98
N GLY A 134 1.62 13.63 -33.22
CA GLY A 134 1.36 14.71 -32.25
C GLY A 134 0.03 15.43 -32.44
N THR A 135 -0.24 16.39 -31.55
CA THR A 135 -1.43 17.27 -31.59
C THR A 135 -1.05 18.73 -31.36
N GLY A 136 -1.95 19.66 -31.71
CA GLY A 136 -1.80 21.09 -31.38
C GLY A 136 -0.82 21.88 -32.23
N LEU A 137 -0.23 21.30 -33.29
CA LEU A 137 0.58 22.05 -34.26
C LEU A 137 -0.31 23.03 -35.04
N THR A 138 0.06 24.31 -34.99
CA THR A 138 -0.52 25.34 -35.87
C THR A 138 0.57 25.98 -36.71
N VAL A 139 0.22 26.35 -37.94
CA VAL A 139 1.15 26.91 -38.91
C VAL A 139 0.62 28.21 -39.51
N ASN A 140 1.54 29.05 -39.96
CA ASN A 140 1.27 30.23 -40.77
C ASN A 140 1.50 29.87 -42.24
N THR A 141 0.49 30.03 -43.08
CA THR A 141 0.57 29.71 -44.51
C THR A 141 0.77 30.96 -45.35
N THR A 142 1.60 30.87 -46.37
CA THR A 142 1.79 31.93 -47.39
C THR A 142 1.43 31.39 -48.77
N THR A 143 0.55 32.08 -49.51
CA THR A 143 0.18 31.74 -50.88
C THR A 143 0.60 32.87 -51.84
N SER A 144 0.97 32.54 -53.08
CA SER A 144 1.58 33.51 -54.02
C SER A 144 0.58 34.33 -54.83
N GLY A 145 -0.73 34.05 -54.78
CA GLY A 145 -1.72 34.70 -55.65
C GLY A 145 -3.10 34.94 -55.07
N GLY A 146 -3.25 34.98 -53.74
CA GLY A 146 -4.56 35.16 -53.09
C GLY A 146 -5.38 33.87 -53.00
N ALA A 147 -6.69 34.00 -52.73
CA ALA A 147 -7.57 32.87 -52.45
C ALA A 147 -7.62 31.86 -53.60
N GLY A 148 -7.34 30.59 -53.28
CA GLY A 148 -7.43 29.48 -54.24
C GLY A 148 -6.08 28.99 -54.78
N THR A 149 -4.97 29.61 -54.41
CA THR A 149 -3.61 29.25 -54.87
C THR A 149 -2.91 28.25 -53.92
N PRO A 150 -1.93 27.44 -54.40
CA PRO A 150 -1.19 26.53 -53.55
C PRO A 150 -0.42 27.27 -52.44
N VAL A 151 -0.24 26.61 -51.30
CA VAL A 151 0.68 27.06 -50.26
C VAL A 151 2.11 27.02 -50.81
N THR A 152 2.84 28.12 -50.63
CA THR A 152 4.20 28.31 -51.16
C THR A 152 5.26 28.38 -50.07
N ALA A 153 4.88 28.79 -48.86
CA ALA A 153 5.74 28.76 -47.69
C ALA A 153 4.89 28.53 -46.42
N VAL A 154 5.50 27.90 -45.43
CA VAL A 154 4.87 27.60 -44.15
C VAL A 154 5.86 27.86 -43.02
N ALA A 155 5.41 28.51 -41.96
CA ALA A 155 6.17 28.69 -40.73
C ALA A 155 5.40 28.08 -39.55
N VAL A 156 6.13 27.49 -38.59
CA VAL A 156 5.51 26.99 -37.35
C VAL A 156 5.04 28.19 -36.52
N ASN A 157 3.77 28.16 -36.11
CA ASN A 157 3.17 29.20 -35.26
C ASN A 157 3.09 28.72 -33.80
N ALA A 158 2.57 27.52 -33.59
CA ALA A 158 2.65 26.81 -32.32
C ALA A 158 3.26 25.44 -32.60
N VAL A 159 4.32 25.07 -31.87
CA VAL A 159 5.12 23.86 -32.10
C VAL A 159 4.32 22.56 -31.90
N GLY A 160 3.17 22.62 -31.20
CA GLY A 160 2.41 21.43 -30.84
C GLY A 160 3.19 20.50 -29.91
N ALA A 161 2.67 19.29 -29.72
CA ALA A 161 3.20 18.34 -28.74
C ALA A 161 3.08 16.89 -29.24
N GLY A 162 4.09 16.06 -28.94
CA GLY A 162 4.11 14.62 -29.24
C GLY A 162 4.47 14.25 -30.69
N TYR A 163 5.12 15.13 -31.45
CA TYR A 163 5.48 14.85 -32.85
C TYR A 163 6.76 14.02 -32.97
N THR A 164 6.86 13.21 -34.03
CA THR A 164 8.09 12.50 -34.40
C THR A 164 8.67 13.01 -35.72
N VAL A 165 9.99 12.97 -35.88
CA VAL A 165 10.64 13.36 -37.15
C VAL A 165 10.14 12.43 -38.26
N GLY A 166 9.71 13.01 -39.37
CA GLY A 166 9.10 12.29 -40.49
C GLY A 166 7.57 12.21 -40.46
N ASP A 167 6.92 12.68 -39.39
CA ASP A 167 5.46 12.77 -39.33
C ASP A 167 4.93 13.62 -40.51
N VAL A 168 3.89 13.10 -41.18
CA VAL A 168 3.18 13.82 -42.24
C VAL A 168 1.91 14.42 -41.65
N VAL A 169 1.82 15.76 -41.70
CA VAL A 169 0.69 16.53 -41.18
C VAL A 169 0.02 17.29 -42.34
N THR A 170 -1.30 17.39 -42.32
CA THR A 170 -2.12 18.06 -43.33
C THR A 170 -2.62 19.39 -42.80
N ILE A 171 -2.52 20.45 -43.60
CA ILE A 171 -3.05 21.77 -43.24
C ILE A 171 -4.57 21.78 -43.41
N SER A 172 -5.30 22.20 -42.37
CA SER A 172 -6.75 22.33 -42.40
C SER A 172 -7.22 23.46 -43.34
N GLY A 173 -8.39 23.27 -43.96
CA GLY A 173 -8.95 24.20 -44.95
C GLY A 173 -8.54 23.89 -46.39
N GLY A 174 -8.86 24.80 -47.32
CA GLY A 174 -8.62 24.62 -48.75
C GLY A 174 -9.21 23.33 -49.31
N GLY A 175 -8.42 22.60 -50.09
CA GLY A 175 -8.76 21.28 -50.64
C GLY A 175 -8.35 20.09 -49.76
N THR A 176 -7.94 20.31 -48.50
CA THR A 176 -7.46 19.25 -47.57
C THR A 176 -6.30 18.40 -48.13
N ASN A 177 -5.51 18.98 -49.03
CA ASN A 177 -4.49 18.30 -49.82
C ASN A 177 -3.10 18.97 -49.73
N ALA A 178 -2.90 19.93 -48.81
CA ALA A 178 -1.57 20.45 -48.49
C ALA A 178 -0.96 19.69 -47.31
N THR A 179 0.21 19.09 -47.53
CA THR A 179 0.91 18.25 -46.55
C THR A 179 2.29 18.80 -46.21
N LEU A 180 2.70 18.62 -44.95
CA LEU A 180 3.98 19.00 -44.39
C LEU A 180 4.63 17.76 -43.81
N THR A 181 5.96 17.71 -43.84
CA THR A 181 6.74 16.70 -43.11
C THR A 181 7.49 17.37 -41.98
N VAL A 182 7.40 16.82 -40.77
CA VAL A 182 8.16 17.27 -39.60
C VAL A 182 9.64 16.96 -39.82
N ALA A 183 10.48 17.99 -39.89
CA ALA A 183 11.90 17.87 -40.22
C ALA A 183 12.80 17.82 -38.99
N SER A 184 12.46 18.54 -37.92
CA SER A 184 13.16 18.46 -36.64
C SER A 184 12.22 18.81 -35.48
N LEU A 185 12.63 18.45 -34.26
CA LEU A 185 11.84 18.59 -33.05
C LEU A 185 12.54 19.53 -32.05
N THR A 186 11.74 20.24 -31.27
CA THR A 186 12.16 20.82 -29.99
C THR A 186 11.90 19.77 -28.92
N THR A 187 12.93 19.40 -28.15
CA THR A 187 12.76 18.43 -27.06
C THR A 187 11.85 19.01 -25.99
N GLY A 188 10.70 18.38 -25.79
CA GLY A 188 9.77 18.73 -24.71
C GLY A 188 10.14 18.03 -23.40
N ALA A 189 9.44 18.38 -22.32
CA ALA A 189 9.56 17.64 -21.07
C ALA A 189 9.15 16.17 -21.28
N THR A 190 9.81 15.25 -20.60
CA THR A 190 9.39 13.85 -20.56
C THR A 190 8.17 13.71 -19.66
N GLU A 191 7.16 13.02 -20.14
CA GLU A 191 5.90 12.80 -19.44
C GLU A 191 5.59 11.30 -19.39
N THR A 192 4.97 10.84 -18.30
CA THR A 192 4.47 9.48 -18.21
C THR A 192 3.20 9.32 -19.05
N GLN A 193 3.15 8.22 -19.80
CA GLN A 193 2.00 7.79 -20.58
C GLN A 193 1.59 6.38 -20.18
N LEU A 194 0.28 6.21 -19.96
CA LEU A 194 -0.36 4.93 -19.69
C LEU A 194 -1.30 4.59 -20.84
N THR A 195 -1.05 3.48 -21.52
CA THR A 195 -2.00 2.93 -22.49
C THR A 195 -2.96 2.02 -21.75
N VAL A 196 -4.27 2.28 -21.85
CA VAL A 196 -5.32 1.56 -21.13
C VAL A 196 -6.33 0.91 -22.08
N THR A 197 -6.97 -0.17 -21.61
CA THR A 197 -8.09 -0.84 -22.29
C THR A 197 -9.21 -1.14 -21.30
N PRO A 198 -10.50 -1.10 -21.68
CA PRO A 198 -11.07 -0.64 -22.97
C PRO A 198 -10.76 0.83 -23.29
N ALA A 199 -11.05 1.28 -24.51
CA ALA A 199 -10.88 2.69 -24.87
C ALA A 199 -11.82 3.60 -24.07
N LEU A 200 -11.35 4.80 -23.72
CA LEU A 200 -12.17 5.82 -23.08
C LEU A 200 -13.23 6.34 -24.05
N LYS A 201 -14.43 6.63 -23.53
CA LYS A 201 -15.47 7.36 -24.26
C LYS A 201 -15.21 8.86 -24.31
N THR A 202 -14.42 9.38 -23.38
CA THR A 202 -13.98 10.77 -23.34
C THR A 202 -13.33 11.14 -24.67
N PRO A 203 -13.64 12.30 -25.27
CA PRO A 203 -12.94 12.76 -26.46
C PRO A 203 -11.43 12.92 -26.25
N VAL A 204 -10.65 12.79 -27.31
CA VAL A 204 -9.20 13.04 -27.27
C VAL A 204 -8.92 14.52 -27.01
N ALA A 205 -7.75 14.82 -26.44
CA ALA A 205 -7.26 16.13 -26.03
C ALA A 205 -8.06 16.80 -24.90
N GLN A 206 -8.82 16.03 -24.13
CA GLN A 206 -9.44 16.52 -22.90
C GLN A 206 -8.50 16.37 -21.70
N GLU A 207 -8.43 17.41 -20.88
CA GLU A 207 -7.69 17.42 -19.61
C GLU A 207 -8.64 17.24 -18.43
N SER A 208 -8.13 16.72 -17.32
CA SER A 208 -8.86 16.70 -16.07
C SER A 208 -9.22 18.12 -15.62
N GLU A 209 -10.48 18.34 -15.22
CA GLU A 209 -10.99 19.60 -14.65
C GLU A 209 -11.48 19.42 -13.20
N GLY A 210 -11.03 18.34 -12.56
CA GLY A 210 -11.42 17.92 -11.22
C GLY A 210 -11.45 16.39 -11.12
N GLY A 211 -11.71 15.87 -9.91
CA GLY A 211 -11.71 14.43 -9.62
C GLY A 211 -10.31 13.86 -9.38
N SER A 212 -10.14 12.55 -9.52
CA SER A 212 -8.86 11.87 -9.34
C SER A 212 -8.75 10.65 -10.26
N ILE A 213 -7.52 10.31 -10.66
CA ILE A 213 -7.22 9.02 -11.26
C ILE A 213 -6.76 8.06 -10.16
N LEU A 214 -7.29 6.84 -10.15
CA LEU A 214 -7.02 5.80 -9.15
C LEU A 214 -6.44 4.57 -9.82
N ILE A 215 -5.23 4.18 -9.44
CA ILE A 215 -4.65 2.87 -9.70
C ILE A 215 -4.93 2.02 -8.47
N HIS A 216 -5.56 0.86 -8.66
CA HIS A 216 -5.98 -0.01 -7.56
C HIS A 216 -4.78 -0.67 -6.88
N SER A 217 -4.95 -1.06 -5.62
CA SER A 217 -3.91 -1.67 -4.79
C SER A 217 -3.35 -2.95 -5.36
N PHE A 218 -4.22 -3.88 -5.76
CA PHE A 218 -3.79 -5.19 -6.24
C PHE A 218 -2.84 -5.09 -7.45
N GLY A 219 -1.61 -5.57 -7.27
CA GLY A 219 -0.57 -5.55 -8.30
C GLY A 219 0.13 -4.21 -8.47
N THR A 220 0.01 -3.30 -7.50
CA THR A 220 0.64 -1.97 -7.53
C THR A 220 1.44 -1.76 -6.24
N PRO A 221 2.76 -2.05 -6.24
CA PRO A 221 3.65 -1.77 -5.10
C PRO A 221 3.61 -0.30 -4.70
N THR A 222 3.98 0.02 -3.46
CA THR A 222 4.07 1.42 -3.01
C THR A 222 5.18 2.16 -3.76
N PHE A 223 4.89 3.33 -4.33
CA PHE A 223 5.88 4.17 -5.00
C PHE A 223 6.91 4.72 -4.01
N ASP A 224 8.11 5.06 -4.49
CA ASP A 224 9.09 5.79 -3.69
C ASP A 224 9.16 7.26 -4.15
N ALA A 225 8.76 8.17 -3.25
CA ALA A 225 8.81 9.62 -3.49
C ALA A 225 10.21 10.16 -3.80
N ASN A 226 11.25 9.43 -3.40
CA ASN A 226 12.66 9.76 -3.59
C ASN A 226 13.31 8.95 -4.73
N MET A 227 12.52 8.22 -5.53
CA MET A 227 13.02 7.55 -6.74
C MET A 227 13.70 8.58 -7.65
N GLY A 228 15.00 8.40 -7.92
CA GLY A 228 15.68 9.24 -8.91
C GLY A 228 15.19 8.83 -10.30
N GLY A 229 14.65 9.81 -11.02
CA GLY A 229 13.81 9.58 -12.20
C GLY A 229 14.44 8.71 -13.28
N TRP A 230 13.58 8.21 -14.16
CA TRP A 230 13.98 7.46 -15.35
C TRP A 230 14.97 8.25 -16.22
N SER A 231 15.97 7.55 -16.77
CA SER A 231 16.90 8.09 -17.75
C SER A 231 16.98 7.20 -18.99
N SER A 232 17.19 7.82 -20.15
CA SER A 232 17.49 7.09 -21.39
C SER A 232 18.82 6.30 -21.30
N VAL A 233 19.68 6.66 -20.35
CA VAL A 233 20.88 5.91 -19.99
C VAL A 233 20.56 5.04 -18.78
N ALA A 234 20.61 3.71 -18.95
CA ALA A 234 20.16 2.78 -17.92
C ALA A 234 20.91 2.94 -16.59
N THR A 235 22.24 3.03 -16.61
CA THR A 235 23.10 3.22 -15.43
C THR A 235 22.89 4.54 -14.71
N ALA A 236 22.30 5.55 -15.36
CA ALA A 236 21.95 6.83 -14.73
C ALA A 236 20.52 6.84 -14.17
N SER A 237 19.75 5.78 -14.40
CA SER A 237 18.43 5.60 -13.80
C SER A 237 18.59 5.02 -12.39
N SER A 238 17.75 5.44 -11.47
CA SER A 238 17.68 4.89 -10.12
C SER A 238 16.23 4.59 -9.77
N GLU A 239 15.60 3.74 -10.58
CA GLU A 239 14.21 3.37 -10.42
C GLU A 239 14.06 2.41 -9.23
N ARG A 240 13.04 2.61 -8.39
CA ARG A 240 12.76 1.76 -7.22
C ARG A 240 11.32 1.93 -6.74
N VAL A 241 10.84 0.99 -5.95
CA VAL A 241 9.56 1.04 -5.22
C VAL A 241 9.81 0.78 -3.73
N LEU A 242 8.88 1.09 -2.82
CA LEU A 242 9.09 0.88 -1.37
C LEU A 242 8.90 -0.60 -0.96
N THR A 243 9.83 -1.45 -1.39
CA THR A 243 9.97 -2.86 -1.02
C THR A 243 11.10 -3.02 0.00
N ASP A 244 11.07 -2.18 1.04
CA ASP A 244 12.13 -2.05 2.04
C ASP A 244 11.85 -2.82 3.34
N GLN A 245 10.87 -3.74 3.35
CA GLN A 245 10.48 -4.45 4.57
C GLN A 245 11.14 -5.83 4.72
N PHE A 246 11.50 -6.15 5.96
CA PHE A 246 12.26 -7.36 6.28
C PHE A 246 11.35 -8.59 6.34
N LEU A 247 11.58 -9.53 5.41
CA LEU A 247 10.83 -10.79 5.30
C LEU A 247 10.89 -11.63 6.59
N GLY A 248 12.01 -11.53 7.33
CA GLY A 248 12.37 -12.43 8.42
C GLY A 248 13.56 -13.30 8.06
N LEU A 249 14.11 -13.99 9.06
CA LEU A 249 15.15 -15.00 8.83
C LEU A 249 14.49 -16.27 8.28
N ALA A 250 14.32 -16.31 6.95
CA ALA A 250 13.72 -17.44 6.25
C ALA A 250 14.61 -18.68 6.31
N ALA A 251 14.03 -19.80 6.74
CA ALA A 251 14.66 -21.11 6.69
C ALA A 251 14.66 -21.65 5.25
N THR A 252 13.55 -21.45 4.54
CA THR A 252 13.39 -21.81 3.14
C THR A 252 12.58 -20.72 2.42
N LEU A 253 12.87 -20.52 1.13
CA LEU A 253 12.10 -19.66 0.23
C LEU A 253 12.11 -20.30 -1.16
N THR A 254 10.93 -20.44 -1.74
CA THR A 254 10.71 -20.79 -3.14
C THR A 254 9.95 -19.63 -3.79
N LEU A 255 10.43 -19.20 -4.94
CA LEU A 255 9.83 -18.10 -5.69
C LEU A 255 8.74 -18.62 -6.62
N PRO A 256 7.68 -17.83 -6.89
CA PRO A 256 6.69 -18.18 -7.89
C PRO A 256 7.33 -18.46 -9.26
N GLU A 257 6.89 -19.53 -9.90
CA GLU A 257 7.34 -19.91 -11.25
C GLU A 257 6.24 -19.65 -12.27
N THR A 258 6.62 -19.10 -13.42
CA THR A 258 5.72 -18.91 -14.55
C THR A 258 5.47 -20.25 -15.25
N LYS A 259 4.33 -20.88 -14.97
CA LYS A 259 3.82 -22.05 -15.68
C LYS A 259 3.03 -21.62 -16.91
N VAL A 260 3.36 -22.20 -18.05
CA VAL A 260 2.65 -21.99 -19.31
C VAL A 260 1.78 -23.21 -19.62
N ASP A 261 0.47 -23.01 -19.67
CA ASP A 261 -0.45 -24.04 -20.18
C ASP A 261 -0.32 -24.09 -21.71
N LEU A 262 0.05 -25.24 -22.27
CA LEU A 262 0.24 -25.40 -23.72
C LEU A 262 -0.99 -26.05 -24.33
N LYS A 263 -1.70 -25.31 -25.19
CA LYS A 263 -2.82 -25.88 -25.96
C LYS A 263 -2.30 -26.45 -27.27
N ARG A 264 -2.62 -27.71 -27.52
CA ARG A 264 -2.28 -28.41 -28.77
C ARG A 264 -3.46 -28.36 -29.73
N TYR A 265 -3.26 -27.77 -30.89
CA TYR A 265 -4.22 -27.77 -31.98
C TYR A 265 -3.73 -28.67 -33.10
N HIS A 266 -4.62 -29.51 -33.61
CA HIS A 266 -4.38 -30.26 -34.84
C HIS A 266 -4.82 -29.38 -36.01
N ILE A 267 -3.88 -29.08 -36.91
CA ILE A 267 -4.19 -28.40 -38.16
C ILE A 267 -4.11 -29.44 -39.26
N VAL A 268 -5.25 -29.75 -39.86
CA VAL A 268 -5.33 -30.63 -41.01
C VAL A 268 -5.31 -29.77 -42.27
N GLY A 269 -4.16 -29.73 -42.95
CA GLY A 269 -4.07 -29.21 -44.31
C GLY A 269 -4.40 -30.30 -45.34
N LEU A 270 -4.54 -29.92 -46.61
CA LEU A 270 -4.74 -30.82 -47.77
C LEU A 270 -3.53 -31.76 -48.00
N GLY A 271 -3.25 -32.66 -47.06
CA GLY A 271 -2.29 -33.76 -47.20
C GLY A 271 -1.25 -33.92 -46.07
N ARG A 272 -1.24 -33.10 -45.02
CA ARG A 272 -0.34 -33.27 -43.84
C ARG A 272 -1.05 -32.87 -42.54
N ASP A 273 -0.96 -33.72 -41.53
CA ASP A 273 -1.37 -33.41 -40.15
C ASP A 273 -0.17 -32.84 -39.40
N THR A 274 -0.30 -31.61 -38.92
CA THR A 274 0.72 -30.95 -38.10
C THR A 274 0.08 -30.45 -36.82
N ALA A 275 0.68 -30.78 -35.68
CA ALA A 275 0.26 -30.25 -34.39
C ALA A 275 1.00 -28.94 -34.11
N VAL A 276 0.24 -27.85 -33.94
CA VAL A 276 0.77 -26.56 -33.49
C VAL A 276 0.48 -26.43 -32.00
N GLN A 277 1.53 -26.17 -31.22
CA GLN A 277 1.40 -25.83 -29.81
C GLN A 277 1.34 -24.31 -29.69
N VAL A 278 0.26 -23.82 -29.09
CA VAL A 278 0.08 -22.39 -28.83
C VAL A 278 0.15 -22.18 -27.32
N PRO A 279 0.92 -21.19 -26.84
CA PRO A 279 0.92 -20.83 -25.43
C PRO A 279 -0.49 -20.39 -25.03
N GLY A 280 -0.99 -20.99 -23.96
CA GLY A 280 -2.30 -20.76 -23.38
C GLY A 280 -2.24 -19.69 -22.29
N ARG A 281 -2.41 -20.11 -21.03
CA ARG A 281 -2.35 -19.21 -19.86
C ARG A 281 -0.96 -19.22 -19.25
N PHE A 282 -0.53 -18.06 -18.73
CA PHE A 282 0.68 -17.90 -17.92
C PHE A 282 0.27 -17.73 -16.47
N LEU A 283 0.69 -18.64 -15.60
CA LEU A 283 0.39 -18.66 -14.15
C LEU A 283 1.68 -18.48 -13.37
N ASN A 284 1.73 -17.56 -12.41
CA ASN A 284 2.88 -17.44 -11.51
C ASN A 284 2.53 -18.04 -10.15
N GLU A 285 2.76 -19.35 -10.02
CA GLU A 285 2.32 -20.13 -8.85
C GLU A 285 3.50 -20.72 -8.07
N GLY A 286 3.24 -21.09 -6.81
CA GLY A 286 4.16 -21.91 -6.02
C GLY A 286 5.18 -21.11 -5.21
N GLY A 287 4.88 -19.84 -4.92
CA GLY A 287 5.64 -19.06 -3.94
C GLY A 287 5.44 -19.64 -2.54
N THR A 288 6.51 -19.89 -1.81
CA THR A 288 6.43 -20.34 -0.42
C THR A 288 7.64 -19.90 0.37
N PHE A 289 7.46 -19.54 1.63
CA PHE A 289 8.57 -19.37 2.56
C PHE A 289 8.23 -19.90 3.94
N GLU A 290 9.26 -20.28 4.67
CA GLU A 290 9.19 -20.66 6.07
C GLU A 290 10.08 -19.73 6.89
N VAL A 291 9.52 -19.09 7.91
CA VAL A 291 10.23 -18.19 8.83
C VAL A 291 10.01 -18.62 10.28
N ASN A 292 11.04 -18.47 11.10
CA ASN A 292 10.84 -18.48 12.55
C ASN A 292 10.15 -17.17 12.95
N LEU A 293 9.03 -17.26 13.65
CA LEU A 293 8.21 -16.11 13.99
C LEU A 293 8.96 -15.24 15.02
N HIS A 294 9.31 -14.03 14.59
CA HIS A 294 9.96 -13.01 15.40
C HIS A 294 9.03 -11.83 15.68
N ASN A 295 8.09 -11.58 14.76
CA ASN A 295 6.93 -10.71 14.86
C ASN A 295 5.74 -11.38 14.16
N PRO A 296 4.50 -10.94 14.41
CA PRO A 296 3.29 -11.52 13.81
C PRO A 296 2.92 -10.90 12.46
N ARG A 297 3.79 -10.09 11.85
CA ARG A 297 3.52 -9.34 10.62
C ARG A 297 2.83 -10.16 9.52
N TRP A 298 3.28 -11.38 9.29
CA TRP A 298 2.72 -12.24 8.25
C TRP A 298 1.28 -12.69 8.52
N LEU A 299 0.81 -12.60 9.76
CA LEU A 299 -0.58 -12.85 10.11
C LEU A 299 -1.49 -11.72 9.63
N TYR A 300 -0.99 -10.50 9.43
CA TYR A 300 -1.74 -9.43 8.77
C TYR A 300 -2.06 -9.81 7.32
N TYR A 301 -1.06 -10.30 6.57
CA TYR A 301 -1.27 -10.79 5.21
C TYR A 301 -2.08 -12.09 5.11
N ALA A 302 -2.28 -12.81 6.22
CA ALA A 302 -3.08 -14.02 6.26
C ALA A 302 -4.52 -13.79 6.73
N LEU A 303 -4.74 -12.82 7.62
CA LEU A 303 -6.04 -12.53 8.24
C LEU A 303 -6.71 -11.33 7.59
N GLY A 304 -5.95 -10.28 7.31
CA GLY A 304 -6.32 -9.18 6.43
C GLY A 304 -6.95 -7.96 7.06
N MET A 305 -7.26 -7.98 8.35
CA MET A 305 -7.59 -6.79 9.12
C MET A 305 -6.56 -6.56 10.23
N GLU A 306 -6.29 -5.29 10.52
CA GLU A 306 -5.48 -4.87 11.65
C GLU A 306 -6.13 -3.67 12.34
N SER A 307 -6.28 -3.75 13.66
CA SER A 307 -6.59 -2.62 14.54
C SER A 307 -5.46 -2.42 15.55
N VAL A 308 -5.17 -1.17 15.90
CA VAL A 308 -4.03 -0.79 16.73
C VAL A 308 -4.51 -0.08 18.00
N SER A 309 -3.89 -0.40 19.14
CA SER A 309 -4.07 0.28 20.43
C SER A 309 -2.73 0.77 20.97
N VAL A 310 -2.65 2.07 21.23
CA VAL A 310 -1.42 2.77 21.67
C VAL A 310 -1.64 3.68 22.87
N GLY A 311 -2.87 3.75 23.41
CA GLY A 311 -3.20 4.68 24.50
C GLY A 311 -2.74 6.11 24.21
N ASN A 312 -2.18 6.78 25.22
CA ASN A 312 -1.83 8.20 25.13
C ASN A 312 -0.34 8.44 24.80
N GLN A 313 0.39 7.40 24.40
CA GLN A 313 1.85 7.47 24.28
C GLN A 313 2.35 8.41 23.16
N PHE A 314 1.47 8.83 22.24
CA PHE A 314 1.80 9.69 21.09
C PHE A 314 1.07 11.04 21.06
N ASP A 315 0.35 11.42 22.12
CA ASP A 315 -0.55 12.59 22.10
C ASP A 315 0.15 13.95 22.24
N ASN A 316 1.45 13.97 22.56
CA ASN A 316 2.22 15.20 22.78
C ASN A 316 3.49 15.29 21.90
N LEU A 317 3.47 14.67 20.72
CA LEU A 317 4.60 14.69 19.78
C LEU A 317 4.56 15.86 18.80
N MET A 318 3.40 16.49 18.62
CA MET A 318 3.16 17.53 17.62
C MET A 318 3.03 18.91 18.24
N THR A 319 3.32 19.95 17.47
CA THR A 319 3.05 21.35 17.85
C THR A 319 1.56 21.68 17.75
N ASP A 320 0.88 21.13 16.75
CA ASP A 320 -0.54 21.31 16.52
C ASP A 320 -1.27 19.97 16.36
N ASP A 321 -2.49 19.90 16.88
CA ASP A 321 -3.45 18.85 16.54
C ASP A 321 -3.91 18.97 15.08
N ARG A 322 -4.16 17.83 14.45
CA ARG A 322 -4.72 17.71 13.11
C ARG A 322 -5.81 16.66 13.08
N GLY A 323 -6.83 16.90 12.28
CA GLY A 323 -7.87 15.94 11.94
C GLY A 323 -7.85 15.59 10.45
N LEU A 324 -8.63 14.57 10.09
CA LEU A 324 -8.94 14.30 8.69
C LEU A 324 -9.76 15.44 8.09
N GLY A 325 -9.32 16.01 6.98
CA GLY A 325 -10.05 17.06 6.24
C GLY A 325 -11.32 16.54 5.55
N ALA A 326 -11.41 15.23 5.31
CA ALA A 326 -12.58 14.56 4.75
C ALA A 326 -12.71 13.14 5.30
N ALA A 327 -13.92 12.57 5.24
CA ALA A 327 -14.14 11.18 5.59
C ALA A 327 -13.40 10.25 4.59
N THR A 328 -12.94 9.10 5.08
CA THR A 328 -12.22 8.11 4.28
C THR A 328 -13.04 6.83 4.10
N GLU A 329 -12.74 6.10 3.03
CA GLU A 329 -13.32 4.78 2.76
C GLU A 329 -12.28 3.65 2.94
N ILE A 330 -12.78 2.41 3.03
CA ILE A 330 -11.92 1.22 3.12
C ILE A 330 -11.07 1.11 1.84
N GLY A 331 -9.77 0.85 2.01
CA GLY A 331 -8.79 0.74 0.93
C GLY A 331 -8.31 2.09 0.39
N GLU A 332 -8.72 3.21 0.98
CA GLU A 332 -8.21 4.52 0.59
C GLU A 332 -6.75 4.68 0.99
N THR A 333 -5.94 5.19 0.08
CA THR A 333 -4.47 5.34 0.24
C THR A 333 -4.01 6.80 0.22
N LEU A 334 -4.96 7.72 0.13
CA LEU A 334 -4.72 9.15 0.20
C LEU A 334 -5.65 9.75 1.26
N ILE A 335 -5.07 10.37 2.26
CA ILE A 335 -5.82 11.16 3.24
C ILE A 335 -5.55 12.64 3.04
N THR A 336 -6.49 13.46 3.47
CA THR A 336 -6.36 14.91 3.47
C THR A 336 -6.39 15.42 4.90
N LEU A 337 -5.54 16.39 5.21
CA LEU A 337 -5.52 17.07 6.49
C LEU A 337 -6.53 18.23 6.51
N ASP A 338 -7.11 18.50 7.68
CA ASP A 338 -7.98 19.65 7.95
C ASP A 338 -7.23 21.00 7.99
N GLY A 339 -5.90 20.98 7.95
CA GLY A 339 -5.03 22.14 7.92
C GLY A 339 -3.64 21.83 7.35
N ALA A 340 -2.74 22.81 7.36
CA ALA A 340 -1.35 22.61 6.92
C ALA A 340 -0.66 21.54 7.77
N ALA A 341 0.23 20.72 7.19
CA ALA A 341 0.95 19.68 7.93
C ALA A 341 1.54 20.18 9.26
N SER A 342 1.33 19.43 10.33
CA SER A 342 1.88 19.75 11.66
C SER A 342 3.41 19.55 11.68
N THR A 343 4.06 20.05 12.72
CA THR A 343 5.49 19.82 12.94
C THR A 343 5.71 19.01 14.22
N PHE A 344 6.71 18.14 14.20
CA PHE A 344 7.20 17.46 15.39
C PHE A 344 7.79 18.49 16.36
N THR A 345 7.50 18.33 17.64
CA THR A 345 8.11 19.09 18.73
C THR A 345 9.42 18.43 19.13
N ASP A 346 10.55 18.90 18.58
CA ASP A 346 11.87 18.36 18.88
C ASP A 346 12.40 18.97 20.18
N ALA A 347 11.98 18.40 21.32
CA ALA A 347 12.40 18.84 22.65
C ALA A 347 13.86 18.46 23.01
N ALA A 348 14.65 17.95 22.07
CA ALA A 348 16.07 17.67 22.28
C ALA A 348 16.86 19.00 22.38
N ASN A 349 17.18 19.41 23.61
CA ASN A 349 18.02 20.56 24.02
C ASN A 349 17.33 21.83 24.53
N GLY A 350 16.09 21.78 25.03
CA GLY A 350 15.54 22.93 25.78
C GLY A 350 15.43 24.25 24.99
N SER A 351 15.50 24.19 23.66
CA SER A 351 15.48 25.33 22.75
C SER A 351 14.33 25.29 21.72
N GLY A 352 13.34 24.41 21.89
CA GLY A 352 12.07 24.48 21.16
C GLY A 352 12.16 24.35 19.63
N GLY A 353 12.98 23.43 19.12
CA GLY A 353 13.06 23.16 17.69
C GLY A 353 11.81 22.45 17.16
N THR A 354 11.49 22.64 15.88
CA THR A 354 10.37 21.97 15.20
C THR A 354 10.83 21.39 13.87
N SER A 355 10.39 20.18 13.54
CA SER A 355 10.70 19.51 12.27
C SER A 355 9.42 19.12 11.52
N PRO A 356 9.33 19.35 10.19
CA PRO A 356 8.14 18.98 9.43
C PRO A 356 7.99 17.45 9.34
N ILE A 357 6.74 17.02 9.18
CA ILE A 357 6.40 15.63 8.80
C ILE A 357 6.90 15.37 7.37
N ALA A 358 7.47 14.19 7.14
CA ALA A 358 8.06 13.80 5.86
C ALA A 358 7.67 12.36 5.44
N ALA A 359 8.03 12.00 4.20
CA ALA A 359 7.95 10.61 3.75
C ALA A 359 8.81 9.71 4.65
N GLY A 360 8.28 8.55 5.03
CA GLY A 360 8.89 7.61 5.97
C GLY A 360 8.41 7.76 7.42
N ASP A 361 7.82 8.90 7.80
CA ASP A 361 7.10 9.05 9.07
C ASP A 361 5.78 8.25 9.03
N TYR A 362 5.10 8.10 10.16
CA TYR A 362 3.83 7.39 10.29
C TYR A 362 2.72 8.33 10.69
N VAL A 363 1.51 8.02 10.25
CA VAL A 363 0.27 8.62 10.71
C VAL A 363 -0.54 7.56 11.46
N LEU A 364 -0.99 7.92 12.65
CA LEU A 364 -1.95 7.19 13.45
C LEU A 364 -3.28 7.91 13.34
N ILE A 365 -4.28 7.21 12.82
CA ILE A 365 -5.67 7.66 12.82
C ILE A 365 -6.30 7.12 14.08
N LYS A 366 -6.56 8.02 15.03
CA LYS A 366 -7.25 7.68 16.27
C LYS A 366 -8.73 7.88 16.12
N ASN A 367 -9.46 7.09 16.89
CA ASN A 367 -10.91 7.14 16.95
C ASN A 367 -11.27 7.33 18.41
N GLU A 368 -11.18 8.59 18.83
CA GLU A 368 -11.38 9.04 20.20
C GLU A 368 -12.54 10.04 20.26
N GLY A 369 -13.14 10.19 21.43
CA GLY A 369 -14.18 11.19 21.66
C GLY A 369 -13.61 12.61 21.51
N THR A 370 -14.16 13.37 20.58
CA THR A 370 -13.89 14.80 20.40
C THR A 370 -15.02 15.61 21.02
N ALA A 371 -14.72 16.70 21.74
CA ALA A 371 -15.75 17.49 22.39
C ALA A 371 -16.63 18.22 21.35
N LEU A 372 -17.95 18.01 21.41
CA LEU A 372 -18.90 18.64 20.48
C LEU A 372 -19.76 19.70 21.15
N THR A 373 -20.38 19.35 22.28
CA THR A 373 -21.24 20.27 23.01
C THR A 373 -21.02 20.16 24.51
N PHE A 374 -21.34 21.23 25.22
CA PHE A 374 -21.20 21.34 26.67
C PHE A 374 -22.48 21.87 27.32
N ASN A 375 -22.62 21.66 28.62
CA ASN A 375 -23.75 22.13 29.43
C ASN A 375 -23.49 23.56 29.95
N ALA A 376 -24.34 24.06 30.85
CA ALA A 376 -24.21 25.39 31.44
C ALA A 376 -22.76 25.74 31.89
N LEU A 377 -22.27 26.87 31.38
CA LEU A 377 -20.98 27.46 31.71
C LEU A 377 -21.00 28.07 33.11
N VAL A 378 -19.94 27.83 33.89
CA VAL A 378 -19.63 28.58 35.10
C VAL A 378 -18.57 29.62 34.72
N GLY A 379 -18.97 30.89 34.59
CA GLY A 379 -18.15 31.95 33.98
C GLY A 379 -16.88 32.37 34.72
N GLY A 380 -16.69 31.92 35.98
CA GLY A 380 -15.50 32.26 36.77
C GLY A 380 -15.27 33.76 36.95
N SER A 381 -14.01 34.16 37.19
CA SER A 381 -13.59 35.57 37.29
C SER A 381 -12.16 35.75 36.76
N GLY A 382 -11.83 36.95 36.30
CA GLY A 382 -10.47 37.33 35.86
C GLY A 382 -10.22 37.16 34.35
N TYR A 383 -11.26 36.95 33.55
CA TYR A 383 -11.14 36.74 32.11
C TYR A 383 -11.25 38.05 31.34
N THR A 384 -10.49 38.13 30.24
CA THR A 384 -10.72 39.06 29.14
C THR A 384 -10.95 38.21 27.90
N GLY A 385 -12.02 38.46 27.15
CA GLY A 385 -12.41 37.68 25.99
C GLY A 385 -11.24 37.47 25.03
N ALA A 386 -10.96 36.21 24.73
CA ALA A 386 -9.81 35.80 23.94
C ALA A 386 -10.17 34.62 23.04
N ALA A 387 -9.61 34.61 21.84
CA ALA A 387 -9.65 33.48 20.93
C ALA A 387 -8.48 32.54 21.20
N GLY A 388 -8.66 31.24 20.94
CA GLY A 388 -7.59 30.25 21.05
C GLY A 388 -7.16 29.95 22.50
N VAL A 389 -8.08 30.05 23.46
CA VAL A 389 -7.78 29.79 24.88
C VAL A 389 -7.69 28.29 25.11
N ALA A 390 -6.55 27.83 25.61
CA ALA A 390 -6.34 26.44 25.99
C ALA A 390 -7.25 26.04 27.17
N THR A 391 -7.59 24.76 27.25
CA THR A 391 -8.36 24.21 28.38
C THR A 391 -7.62 23.06 29.06
N THR A 392 -7.97 22.79 30.31
CA THR A 392 -7.44 21.67 31.10
C THR A 392 -8.57 20.94 31.82
N GLY A 393 -8.37 19.67 32.18
CA GLY A 393 -9.40 18.85 32.83
C GLY A 393 -10.13 17.90 31.87
N GLY A 394 -10.91 16.98 32.42
CA GLY A 394 -11.48 15.84 31.69
C GLY A 394 -10.48 14.69 31.48
N THR A 395 -10.87 13.70 30.68
CA THR A 395 -10.01 12.59 30.26
C THR A 395 -9.18 12.91 29.01
N GLY A 396 -9.56 13.93 28.25
CA GLY A 396 -8.94 14.30 26.97
C GLY A 396 -7.91 15.43 27.05
N SER A 397 -7.36 15.79 25.89
CA SER A 397 -6.42 16.90 25.70
C SER A 397 -6.67 17.66 24.39
N GLY A 398 -6.07 18.83 24.22
CA GLY A 398 -6.12 19.60 22.97
C GLY A 398 -7.41 20.40 22.72
N LEU A 399 -8.36 20.43 23.67
CA LEU A 399 -9.57 21.26 23.55
C LEU A 399 -9.21 22.75 23.66
N VAL A 400 -9.57 23.50 22.62
CA VAL A 400 -9.35 24.95 22.52
C VAL A 400 -10.67 25.65 22.33
N VAL A 401 -10.87 26.72 23.09
CA VAL A 401 -12.11 27.48 23.09
C VAL A 401 -11.88 28.96 22.82
N THR A 402 -12.88 29.60 22.23
CA THR A 402 -12.97 31.05 22.16
C THR A 402 -13.93 31.53 23.23
N THR A 403 -13.52 32.53 24.00
CA THR A 403 -14.29 33.08 25.13
C THR A 403 -14.73 34.50 24.84
N THR A 404 -15.94 34.85 25.27
CA THR A 404 -16.37 36.24 25.41
C THR A 404 -16.63 36.51 26.88
N ASP A 405 -16.30 37.71 27.37
CA ASP A 405 -16.49 38.06 28.77
C ASP A 405 -17.44 39.25 28.94
N SER A 406 -18.11 39.28 30.09
CA SER A 406 -18.87 40.42 30.58
C SER A 406 -18.42 40.72 32.00
N GLY A 407 -17.65 41.79 32.18
CA GLY A 407 -17.22 42.24 33.51
C GLY A 407 -16.23 41.28 34.20
N GLY A 408 -15.39 40.59 33.43
CA GLY A 408 -14.37 39.70 33.96
C GLY A 408 -14.81 38.24 34.17
N ALA A 409 -16.06 37.90 33.89
CA ALA A 409 -16.58 36.52 33.86
C ALA A 409 -16.87 36.11 32.41
N VAL A 410 -16.58 34.85 32.06
CA VAL A 410 -16.88 34.30 30.73
C VAL A 410 -18.39 34.20 30.55
N ASP A 411 -18.92 34.88 29.53
CA ASP A 411 -20.34 34.96 29.18
C ASP A 411 -20.74 33.90 28.14
N SER A 412 -19.87 33.67 27.15
CA SER A 412 -20.04 32.55 26.22
C SER A 412 -18.72 31.91 25.81
N VAL A 413 -18.81 30.62 25.48
CA VAL A 413 -17.70 29.78 25.04
C VAL A 413 -18.09 29.15 23.72
N THR A 414 -17.21 29.22 22.73
CA THR A 414 -17.35 28.48 21.47
C THR A 414 -16.18 27.53 21.33
N ILE A 415 -16.45 26.23 21.20
CA ILE A 415 -15.42 25.23 20.94
C ILE A 415 -14.83 25.54 19.55
N THR A 416 -13.54 25.86 19.53
CA THR A 416 -12.80 26.18 18.31
C THR A 416 -12.03 24.96 17.81
N ASN A 417 -11.55 24.13 18.74
CA ASN A 417 -11.07 22.77 18.49
C ASN A 417 -11.62 21.86 19.59
N GLY A 418 -12.34 20.80 19.22
CA GLY A 418 -12.95 19.84 20.17
C GLY A 418 -11.93 19.01 20.96
N GLY A 419 -10.66 19.02 20.56
CA GLY A 419 -9.62 18.16 21.12
C GLY A 419 -10.00 16.69 21.02
N HIS A 420 -9.29 15.82 21.75
CA HIS A 420 -9.38 14.37 21.60
C HIS A 420 -9.30 13.66 22.96
N GLY A 421 -9.80 12.42 23.03
CA GLY A 421 -9.81 11.60 24.24
C GLY A 421 -10.84 12.01 25.30
N TYR A 422 -11.81 12.85 24.96
CA TYR A 422 -12.83 13.34 25.88
C TYR A 422 -14.00 12.37 26.01
N SER A 423 -14.54 12.28 27.23
CA SER A 423 -15.73 11.50 27.55
C SER A 423 -16.92 12.40 27.90
N ILE A 424 -18.14 11.88 27.72
CA ILE A 424 -19.35 12.58 28.19
C ILE A 424 -19.28 12.76 29.70
N GLY A 425 -19.55 13.97 30.20
CA GLY A 425 -19.49 14.29 31.62
C GLY A 425 -18.14 14.84 32.09
N ASP A 426 -17.14 14.92 31.21
CA ASP A 426 -15.86 15.55 31.54
C ASP A 426 -16.03 17.03 31.90
N VAL A 427 -15.39 17.42 33.01
CA VAL A 427 -15.37 18.82 33.48
C VAL A 427 -14.10 19.49 32.98
N ILE A 428 -14.31 20.51 32.15
CA ILE A 428 -13.26 21.27 31.49
C ILE A 428 -13.12 22.62 32.16
N THR A 429 -11.87 23.02 32.42
CA THR A 429 -11.47 24.31 32.98
C THR A 429 -10.79 25.15 31.91
N ILE A 430 -11.19 26.42 31.81
CA ILE A 430 -10.64 27.35 30.81
C ILE A 430 -9.40 28.05 31.39
N ALA A 431 -8.28 28.05 30.66
CA ALA A 431 -7.05 28.69 31.11
C ALA A 431 -7.25 30.20 31.35
N GLY A 432 -6.63 30.74 32.41
CA GLY A 432 -6.72 32.16 32.77
C GLY A 432 -7.58 32.47 34.02
N GLY A 433 -8.23 31.47 34.62
CA GLY A 433 -9.05 31.65 35.82
C GLY A 433 -9.69 30.34 36.30
N SER A 434 -10.92 30.43 36.81
CA SER A 434 -11.68 29.29 37.36
C SER A 434 -12.98 28.98 36.60
N ALA A 435 -13.11 29.41 35.35
CA ALA A 435 -14.28 29.13 34.54
C ALA A 435 -14.28 27.66 34.10
N THR A 436 -15.44 27.00 34.23
CA THR A 436 -15.58 25.58 33.92
C THR A 436 -16.87 25.28 33.17
N PHE A 437 -16.88 24.23 32.35
CA PHE A 437 -18.08 23.66 31.75
C PHE A 437 -17.99 22.13 31.70
N THR A 438 -19.11 21.45 31.52
CA THR A 438 -19.16 19.98 31.44
C THR A 438 -19.56 19.53 30.05
N LEU A 439 -18.86 18.56 29.46
CA LEU A 439 -19.18 18.01 28.14
C LEU A 439 -20.48 17.19 28.17
N VAL A 440 -21.36 17.44 27.19
CA VAL A 440 -22.67 16.78 27.04
C VAL A 440 -22.66 15.80 25.89
N THR A 441 -22.02 16.15 24.78
CA THR A 441 -21.80 15.24 23.66
C THR A 441 -20.36 15.27 23.22
N VAL A 442 -19.82 14.08 22.96
CA VAL A 442 -18.54 13.86 22.29
C VAL A 442 -18.80 13.07 21.00
N SER A 443 -17.89 13.12 20.04
CA SER A 443 -18.03 12.28 18.83
C SER A 443 -18.15 10.81 19.22
N THR A 444 -19.09 10.10 18.61
CA THR A 444 -19.23 8.66 18.79
C THR A 444 -18.07 7.97 18.10
N PRO A 445 -17.25 7.18 18.82
CA PRO A 445 -16.19 6.43 18.17
C PRO A 445 -16.81 5.37 17.24
N VAL A 446 -16.19 5.17 16.08
CA VAL A 446 -16.60 4.12 15.14
C VAL A 446 -16.05 2.77 15.59
N HIS A 447 -16.92 1.84 15.96
CA HIS A 447 -16.50 0.49 16.35
C HIS A 447 -16.78 -0.49 15.20
N ASP A 448 -15.84 -1.40 14.96
CA ASP A 448 -16.12 -2.55 14.12
C ASP A 448 -16.67 -3.68 15.00
N THR A 449 -17.88 -4.16 14.67
CA THR A 449 -18.52 -5.27 15.37
C THR A 449 -18.09 -6.58 14.76
N ILE A 450 -17.50 -7.45 15.58
CA ILE A 450 -17.09 -8.79 15.19
C ILE A 450 -18.29 -9.71 15.41
N THR A 451 -18.96 -10.09 14.32
CA THR A 451 -20.23 -10.82 14.38
C THR A 451 -20.01 -12.33 14.57
N TYR A 452 -20.80 -12.96 15.43
CA TYR A 452 -20.82 -14.41 15.66
C TYR A 452 -22.11 -15.05 15.14
N SER A 453 -22.02 -16.33 14.75
CA SER A 453 -23.14 -17.07 14.16
C SER A 453 -24.34 -17.30 15.10
N ASN A 454 -24.12 -17.25 16.42
CA ASN A 454 -25.17 -17.25 17.43
C ASN A 454 -24.99 -16.00 18.31
N ALA A 455 -25.87 -15.03 18.12
CA ALA A 455 -25.94 -13.83 18.95
C ALA A 455 -26.46 -14.18 20.34
N GLY A 456 -25.59 -14.67 21.21
CA GLY A 456 -25.78 -14.54 22.65
C GLY A 456 -25.72 -13.05 22.98
N SER A 457 -26.83 -12.46 23.42
CA SER A 457 -26.84 -11.12 24.02
C SER A 457 -25.98 -11.17 25.28
N LEU A 458 -24.73 -10.71 25.17
CA LEU A 458 -23.78 -10.64 26.27
C LEU A 458 -23.71 -9.18 26.74
N GLY A 459 -23.88 -8.97 28.05
CA GLY A 459 -23.91 -7.65 28.66
C GLY A 459 -22.60 -6.88 28.47
N ALA A 460 -22.73 -5.56 28.31
CA ALA A 460 -21.66 -4.57 28.14
C ALA A 460 -20.57 -5.02 27.15
N ASN A 461 -20.82 -4.79 25.85
CA ASN A 461 -19.86 -5.01 24.75
C ASN A 461 -18.44 -4.62 25.18
N LYS A 462 -17.51 -5.57 25.12
CA LYS A 462 -16.11 -5.36 25.48
C LYS A 462 -15.36 -5.02 24.21
N GLU A 463 -14.57 -3.96 24.27
CA GLU A 463 -13.94 -3.38 23.08
C GLU A 463 -12.41 -3.46 23.14
N PHE A 464 -11.80 -4.05 22.11
CA PHE A 464 -10.36 -3.98 21.94
C PHE A 464 -9.92 -2.53 21.70
N GLY A 465 -8.93 -2.07 22.47
CA GLY A 465 -8.48 -0.67 22.49
C GLY A 465 -8.97 0.11 23.71
N PHE A 466 -9.95 -0.41 24.46
CA PHE A 466 -10.41 0.23 25.70
C PHE A 466 -9.49 -0.08 26.90
N THR A 467 -9.45 0.84 27.87
CA THR A 467 -8.61 0.68 29.06
C THR A 467 -9.07 -0.51 29.90
N GLY A 468 -8.14 -1.39 30.27
CA GLY A 468 -8.41 -2.56 31.12
C GLY A 468 -8.91 -3.80 30.38
N ILE A 469 -9.11 -3.73 29.06
CA ILE A 469 -9.35 -4.89 28.20
C ILE A 469 -7.99 -5.40 27.71
N GLY A 470 -7.55 -6.55 28.23
CA GLY A 470 -6.32 -7.22 27.79
C GLY A 470 -6.59 -8.40 26.87
N ALA A 471 -5.53 -9.00 26.31
CA ALA A 471 -5.61 -10.21 25.49
C ALA A 471 -6.25 -11.42 26.22
N GLU A 472 -6.34 -11.36 27.55
CA GLU A 472 -6.96 -12.37 28.41
C GLU A 472 -8.50 -12.33 28.32
N GLU A 473 -9.08 -11.21 27.89
CA GLU A 473 -10.52 -10.99 27.88
C GLU A 473 -11.13 -11.22 26.49
N TYR A 474 -12.37 -11.71 26.48
CA TYR A 474 -13.15 -11.83 25.26
C TYR A 474 -13.72 -10.47 24.87
N PHE A 475 -13.60 -10.09 23.60
CA PHE A 475 -14.15 -8.86 23.04
C PHE A 475 -14.96 -9.16 21.77
N ASP A 476 -16.04 -8.42 21.56
CA ASP A 476 -16.94 -8.52 20.40
C ASP A 476 -16.88 -7.28 19.51
N GLN A 477 -16.18 -6.24 19.96
CA GLN A 477 -15.96 -4.99 19.23
C GLN A 477 -14.48 -4.61 19.24
N THR A 478 -14.07 -3.84 18.23
CA THR A 478 -12.73 -3.24 18.17
C THR A 478 -12.82 -1.78 17.76
N GLN A 479 -11.97 -0.95 18.36
CA GLN A 479 -11.79 0.42 17.91
C GLN A 479 -11.23 0.41 16.49
N ALA A 480 -11.81 1.20 15.60
CA ALA A 480 -11.25 1.44 14.27
C ALA A 480 -10.08 2.44 14.38
N GLN A 481 -8.99 2.03 15.03
CA GLN A 481 -7.74 2.78 15.12
C GLN A 481 -6.67 2.06 14.30
N GLU A 482 -5.92 2.81 13.51
CA GLU A 482 -4.91 2.23 12.63
C GLU A 482 -3.72 3.15 12.37
N ILE A 483 -2.57 2.57 12.07
CA ILE A 483 -1.31 3.28 11.81
C ILE A 483 -0.82 2.94 10.41
N ARG A 484 -0.35 3.93 9.64
CA ARG A 484 0.21 3.77 8.29
C ARG A 484 1.47 4.57 8.12
N ARG A 485 2.42 4.09 7.31
CA ARG A 485 3.61 4.87 6.93
C ARG A 485 3.21 5.85 5.84
N ILE A 486 3.85 7.01 5.84
CA ILE A 486 3.65 8.06 4.86
C ILE A 486 4.59 7.80 3.69
N ALA A 487 4.03 7.50 2.52
CA ALA A 487 4.80 7.35 1.28
C ALA A 487 5.17 8.72 0.68
N ALA A 488 4.29 9.71 0.77
CA ALA A 488 4.57 11.09 0.36
C ALA A 488 3.63 12.09 1.04
N ILE A 489 4.03 13.37 1.05
CA ILE A 489 3.22 14.48 1.55
C ILE A 489 3.31 15.69 0.61
N SER A 490 2.17 16.33 0.34
CA SER A 490 2.08 17.55 -0.46
C SER A 490 0.96 18.47 0.03
N GLY A 491 1.35 19.54 0.72
CA GLY A 491 0.38 20.45 1.35
C GLY A 491 -0.44 19.72 2.41
N THR A 492 -1.73 19.54 2.14
CA THR A 492 -2.67 18.80 3.00
C THR A 492 -2.84 17.33 2.59
N ASN A 493 -2.30 16.91 1.44
CA ASN A 493 -2.44 15.55 0.94
C ASN A 493 -1.32 14.66 1.49
N ILE A 494 -1.69 13.48 2.01
CA ILE A 494 -0.75 12.46 2.47
C ILE A 494 -1.07 11.14 1.77
N TRP A 495 -0.08 10.57 1.10
CA TRP A 495 -0.15 9.23 0.52
C TRP A 495 0.38 8.22 1.52
N LEU A 496 -0.35 7.13 1.71
CA LEU A 496 -0.05 6.08 2.66
C LEU A 496 0.63 4.89 1.98
N ASP A 497 1.40 4.14 2.75
CA ASP A 497 2.11 2.93 2.31
C ASP A 497 1.27 1.66 2.37
N ASP A 498 0.05 1.70 2.91
CA ASP A 498 -0.95 0.65 2.80
C ASP A 498 -2.36 1.26 2.85
N GLY A 499 -3.36 0.54 2.35
CA GLY A 499 -4.76 0.98 2.40
C GLY A 499 -5.35 0.96 3.81
N LEU A 500 -6.30 1.86 4.06
CA LEU A 500 -7.03 1.88 5.33
C LEU A 500 -7.95 0.65 5.45
N CYS A 501 -7.91 -0.02 6.60
CA CYS A 501 -8.79 -1.15 6.89
C CYS A 501 -10.21 -0.69 7.27
N PHE A 502 -10.34 0.54 7.76
CA PHE A 502 -11.59 1.07 8.27
C PHE A 502 -11.98 2.39 7.59
N PRO A 503 -13.29 2.68 7.47
CA PRO A 503 -13.74 4.02 7.14
C PRO A 503 -13.61 4.93 8.36
N HIS A 504 -13.09 6.15 8.15
CA HIS A 504 -12.97 7.14 9.22
C HIS A 504 -13.83 8.36 8.92
N PRO A 505 -14.48 8.96 9.93
CA PRO A 505 -15.24 10.19 9.75
C PRO A 505 -14.30 11.39 9.50
N ALA A 506 -14.83 12.43 8.88
CA ALA A 506 -14.13 13.72 8.84
C ALA A 506 -13.84 14.23 10.26
N ASN A 507 -12.71 14.92 10.42
CA ASN A 507 -12.15 15.41 11.67
C ASN A 507 -11.70 14.32 12.66
N ALA A 508 -11.57 13.05 12.24
CA ALA A 508 -10.97 12.03 13.10
C ALA A 508 -9.54 12.46 13.50
N PRO A 509 -9.16 12.34 14.78
CA PRO A 509 -7.83 12.75 15.26
C PRO A 509 -6.70 12.06 14.53
N LEU A 510 -5.70 12.85 14.15
CA LEU A 510 -4.44 12.36 13.59
C LEU A 510 -3.30 12.61 14.59
N ARG A 511 -2.41 11.62 14.68
CA ARG A 511 -1.11 11.73 15.35
C ARG A 511 -0.03 11.31 14.37
N PHE A 512 1.16 11.88 14.51
CA PHE A 512 2.29 11.51 13.67
C PHE A 512 3.43 10.97 14.51
N ILE A 513 4.15 10.00 13.97
CA ILE A 513 5.20 9.25 14.66
C ILE A 513 6.40 9.15 13.72
N ARG A 514 7.61 9.30 14.26
CA ARG A 514 8.87 9.17 13.51
C ARG A 514 9.72 8.06 14.13
N PHE A 515 10.49 7.35 13.31
CA PHE A 515 11.55 6.46 13.81
C PHE A 515 12.77 7.26 14.24
N ASP A 516 13.22 7.04 15.48
CA ASP A 516 14.44 7.66 16.02
C ASP A 516 15.37 6.61 16.68
N GLY A 517 16.63 6.98 16.90
CA GLY A 517 17.63 6.13 17.54
C GLY A 517 17.35 5.89 19.03
N ASP A 518 17.93 4.82 19.59
CA ASP A 518 17.80 4.49 21.00
C ASP A 518 18.52 5.55 21.86
N GLY A 519 17.80 6.27 22.72
CA GLY A 519 18.41 7.08 23.80
C GLY A 519 18.86 8.50 23.46
N GLY A 520 18.25 9.17 22.48
CA GLY A 520 18.33 10.64 22.40
C GLY A 520 17.57 11.27 23.56
N GLY A 521 18.22 12.01 24.46
CA GLY A 521 17.65 12.58 25.70
C GLY A 521 16.52 13.62 25.56
N ALA A 522 15.65 13.52 24.54
CA ALA A 522 14.35 14.17 24.54
C ALA A 522 13.32 13.22 25.17
N PRO A 523 12.41 13.68 26.04
CA PRO A 523 11.37 12.82 26.60
C PRO A 523 10.36 12.27 25.57
N ASN A 524 10.41 12.64 24.28
CA ASN A 524 9.30 12.45 23.32
C ASN A 524 9.76 12.13 21.87
N THR A 525 10.59 11.12 21.61
CA THR A 525 10.81 10.58 20.24
C THR A 525 10.24 9.17 20.13
N GLY A 526 8.90 9.10 20.13
CA GLY A 526 8.02 7.95 20.33
C GLY A 526 8.11 6.76 19.36
N SER A 527 9.29 6.35 18.92
CA SER A 527 9.43 5.08 18.20
C SER A 527 9.45 3.89 19.18
N PRO A 528 8.73 2.79 18.91
CA PRO A 528 8.77 1.60 19.74
C PRO A 528 10.17 0.98 19.74
N HIS A 529 10.68 0.59 20.92
CA HIS A 529 12.01 -0.05 21.03
C HIS A 529 12.08 -1.08 22.16
N ARG A 530 13.07 -1.96 22.07
CA ARG A 530 13.32 -3.03 23.05
C ARG A 530 14.57 -2.77 23.86
N GLU A 531 14.42 -2.69 25.18
CA GLU A 531 15.53 -2.53 26.12
C GLU A 531 16.34 -3.82 26.29
N ILE A 532 17.55 -3.70 26.85
CA ILE A 532 18.43 -4.85 27.14
C ILE A 532 17.76 -5.84 28.12
N SER A 533 16.94 -5.35 29.04
CA SER A 533 16.13 -6.18 29.96
C SER A 533 15.04 -7.00 29.26
N GLY A 534 14.79 -6.72 27.99
CA GLY A 534 13.68 -7.23 27.20
C GLY A 534 12.38 -6.46 27.35
N ALA A 535 12.36 -5.37 28.14
CA ALA A 535 11.20 -4.49 28.27
C ALA A 535 10.92 -3.75 26.96
N LEU A 536 9.65 -3.60 26.61
CA LEU A 536 9.21 -2.74 25.53
C LEU A 536 8.94 -1.33 26.05
N THR A 537 9.44 -0.34 25.31
CA THR A 537 9.12 1.07 25.51
C THR A 537 8.32 1.55 24.29
N ASN A 538 7.22 2.26 24.52
CA ASN A 538 6.29 2.70 23.48
C ASN A 538 5.82 1.56 22.55
N GLY A 539 5.63 0.36 23.11
CA GLY A 539 5.17 -0.81 22.34
C GLY A 539 3.80 -0.56 21.72
N VAL A 540 3.56 -1.18 20.57
CA VAL A 540 2.27 -1.13 19.88
C VAL A 540 1.56 -2.44 20.10
N THR A 541 0.32 -2.36 20.59
CA THR A 541 -0.55 -3.53 20.69
C THR A 541 -1.50 -3.54 19.49
N ARG A 542 -1.54 -4.65 18.77
CA ARG A 542 -2.35 -4.83 17.55
C ARG A 542 -3.27 -6.03 17.67
N LEU A 543 -4.44 -5.93 17.07
CA LEU A 543 -5.40 -7.01 16.88
C LEU A 543 -5.49 -7.32 15.39
N MET A 544 -5.18 -8.56 15.02
CA MET A 544 -5.38 -9.07 13.66
C MET A 544 -6.48 -10.12 13.66
N TYR A 545 -7.36 -10.05 12.67
CA TYR A 545 -8.51 -10.95 12.54
C TYR A 545 -8.97 -11.04 11.08
N SER A 546 -9.69 -12.10 10.75
CA SER A 546 -10.20 -12.30 9.39
C SER A 546 -11.50 -11.58 9.13
N ARG A 547 -11.63 -11.06 7.91
CA ARG A 547 -12.87 -10.46 7.40
C ARG A 547 -13.01 -10.69 5.89
N SER A 548 -13.43 -9.66 5.15
CA SER A 548 -13.85 -9.75 3.76
C SER A 548 -12.72 -9.65 2.75
N SER A 549 -11.52 -9.22 3.16
CA SER A 549 -10.39 -9.00 2.25
C SER A 549 -9.05 -9.39 2.85
N VAL A 550 -8.17 -9.93 1.99
CA VAL A 550 -6.79 -10.27 2.33
C VAL A 550 -5.85 -9.32 1.58
N PRO A 551 -4.94 -8.60 2.24
CA PRO A 551 -4.08 -7.63 1.57
C PRO A 551 -3.08 -8.34 0.65
N SER A 552 -2.69 -7.64 -0.41
CA SER A 552 -1.63 -8.10 -1.30
C SER A 552 -0.30 -7.44 -0.97
N PHE A 553 0.78 -8.10 -1.34
CA PHE A 553 2.14 -7.61 -1.14
C PHE A 553 2.98 -7.81 -2.40
N ALA A 554 4.12 -7.12 -2.46
CA ALA A 554 5.12 -7.28 -3.49
C ALA A 554 6.37 -7.94 -2.90
N VAL A 555 6.97 -8.89 -3.62
CA VAL A 555 8.23 -9.55 -3.24
C VAL A 555 9.30 -9.13 -4.23
N GLU A 556 10.32 -8.47 -3.73
CA GLU A 556 11.52 -8.13 -4.48
C GLU A 556 12.59 -9.19 -4.27
N VAL A 557 13.20 -9.65 -5.36
CA VAL A 557 14.34 -10.56 -5.35
C VAL A 557 15.46 -9.94 -6.14
N SER A 558 16.63 -9.84 -5.51
CA SER A 558 17.85 -9.41 -6.16
C SER A 558 18.91 -10.51 -6.06
N ILE A 559 19.58 -10.77 -7.18
CA ILE A 559 20.68 -11.75 -7.26
C ILE A 559 21.90 -11.05 -7.81
N ARG A 560 23.02 -11.17 -7.10
CA ARG A 560 24.35 -10.78 -7.60
C ARG A 560 25.16 -12.01 -7.96
N ARG A 561 25.84 -12.00 -9.10
CA ARG A 561 26.85 -13.01 -9.45
C ARG A 561 28.21 -12.50 -8.98
N ARG A 562 28.69 -12.95 -7.81
CA ARG A 562 30.05 -12.88 -7.24
C ARG A 562 30.95 -11.66 -7.56
N ASP A 563 31.57 -11.07 -6.55
CA ASP A 563 32.81 -10.29 -6.73
C ASP A 563 33.83 -11.16 -7.48
N VAL A 564 34.28 -10.70 -8.65
CA VAL A 564 35.39 -11.32 -9.37
C VAL A 564 36.61 -11.34 -8.44
N GLU A 565 37.34 -12.44 -8.38
CA GLU A 565 38.62 -12.57 -7.67
C GLU A 565 39.71 -11.70 -8.33
N GLY A 566 39.55 -10.39 -8.23
CA GLY A 566 40.43 -9.36 -8.76
C GLY A 566 40.24 -8.08 -7.94
N SER A 567 41.33 -7.39 -7.66
CA SER A 567 41.39 -6.18 -6.83
C SER A 567 40.23 -5.21 -7.08
N VAL A 568 39.74 -4.57 -6.01
CA VAL A 568 38.66 -3.55 -5.94
C VAL A 568 38.87 -2.33 -6.87
N ALA A 569 39.96 -2.31 -7.64
CA ALA A 569 40.31 -1.28 -8.59
C ALA A 569 39.69 -1.49 -10.00
N ASP A 570 39.11 -2.65 -10.31
CA ASP A 570 38.64 -3.00 -11.66
C ASP A 570 37.11 -3.05 -11.84
N VAL A 571 36.33 -2.70 -10.81
CA VAL A 571 34.86 -2.65 -10.90
C VAL A 571 34.42 -1.18 -10.83
N THR A 572 33.96 -0.67 -11.98
CA THR A 572 33.18 0.56 -12.07
C THR A 572 31.73 0.14 -12.31
N ASP A 573 30.78 0.62 -11.50
CA ASP A 573 29.36 0.33 -11.67
C ASP A 573 28.92 0.68 -13.12
N GLY A 574 28.29 -0.28 -13.81
CA GLY A 574 27.95 -0.16 -15.24
C GLY A 574 29.08 -0.45 -16.23
N GLY A 575 30.26 -0.87 -15.76
CA GLY A 575 31.38 -1.30 -16.59
C GLY A 575 31.23 -2.72 -17.15
N ALA A 576 32.06 -3.09 -18.14
CA ALA A 576 32.02 -4.43 -18.74
C ALA A 576 32.36 -5.59 -17.77
N THR A 577 32.92 -5.26 -16.61
CA THR A 577 33.33 -6.15 -15.51
C THR A 577 32.33 -6.20 -14.35
N ASP A 578 31.21 -5.46 -14.43
CA ASP A 578 30.18 -5.37 -13.39
C ASP A 578 29.51 -6.73 -13.12
N PRO A 579 29.43 -7.19 -11.84
CA PRO A 579 28.73 -8.40 -11.44
C PRO A 579 27.20 -8.29 -11.64
N LYS A 580 26.76 -8.37 -12.90
CA LYS A 580 25.40 -8.62 -13.41
C LYS A 580 24.34 -8.86 -12.32
N GLN A 581 23.60 -7.83 -11.92
CA GLN A 581 22.49 -7.96 -10.99
C GLN A 581 21.22 -8.40 -11.76
N LEU A 582 20.45 -9.36 -11.25
CA LEU A 582 19.14 -9.68 -11.80
C LEU A 582 18.11 -9.33 -10.73
N THR A 583 17.24 -8.37 -11.03
CA THR A 583 16.17 -7.96 -10.13
C THR A 583 14.81 -8.33 -10.71
N ARG A 584 13.96 -8.91 -9.86
CA ARG A 584 12.56 -9.21 -10.16
C ARG A 584 11.68 -8.71 -9.02
N VAL A 585 10.52 -8.18 -9.38
CA VAL A 585 9.49 -7.79 -8.42
C VAL A 585 8.22 -8.58 -8.77
N TYR A 586 7.87 -9.53 -7.91
CA TYR A 586 6.60 -10.23 -7.97
C TYR A 586 5.55 -9.35 -7.32
N LYS A 587 4.46 -9.08 -8.03
CA LYS A 587 3.40 -8.17 -7.58
C LYS A 587 2.03 -8.86 -7.66
N GLY A 588 1.10 -8.42 -6.83
CA GLY A 588 -0.19 -9.05 -6.59
C GLY A 588 -0.03 -10.37 -5.86
N CYS A 589 0.95 -10.49 -4.95
CA CYS A 589 1.09 -11.68 -4.12
C CYS A 589 0.00 -11.69 -3.05
N LYS A 590 -0.78 -12.76 -2.97
CA LYS A 590 -1.74 -12.97 -1.88
C LYS A 590 -1.47 -14.31 -1.21
N VAL A 591 -1.60 -14.34 0.11
CA VAL A 591 -1.48 -15.58 0.89
C VAL A 591 -2.66 -16.48 0.55
N LYS A 592 -2.35 -17.71 0.12
CA LYS A 592 -3.31 -18.75 -0.18
C LYS A 592 -3.60 -19.59 1.06
N ASP A 593 -2.53 -20.00 1.74
CA ASP A 593 -2.60 -20.76 2.97
C ASP A 593 -1.36 -20.52 3.81
N PHE A 594 -1.51 -20.69 5.12
CA PHE A 594 -0.43 -20.57 6.08
C PHE A 594 -0.54 -21.66 7.13
N SER A 595 0.60 -22.01 7.72
CA SER A 595 0.65 -22.88 8.88
C SER A 595 1.56 -22.31 9.97
N LEU A 596 1.16 -22.51 11.23
CA LEU A 596 1.91 -22.19 12.43
C LEU A 596 2.22 -23.48 13.16
N THR A 597 3.50 -23.77 13.38
CA THR A 597 3.95 -25.01 14.02
C THR A 597 4.91 -24.72 15.17
N ALA A 598 4.72 -25.42 16.28
CA ALA A 598 5.68 -25.43 17.39
C ALA A 598 5.61 -26.75 18.16
N ASP A 599 6.76 -27.15 18.68
CA ASP A 599 6.97 -28.30 19.56
C ASP A 599 7.52 -27.84 20.92
N THR A 600 7.53 -28.72 21.93
CA THR A 600 7.91 -28.42 23.34
C THR A 600 9.25 -27.76 23.58
N ASP A 601 10.16 -27.71 22.60
CA ASP A 601 11.46 -27.05 22.71
C ASP A 601 11.85 -26.31 21.41
N ALA A 602 10.87 -26.00 20.54
CA ALA A 602 11.10 -25.36 19.26
C ALA A 602 10.59 -23.90 19.24
N ALA A 603 11.23 -23.09 18.39
CA ALA A 603 10.69 -21.79 18.04
C ALA A 603 9.39 -21.96 17.24
N LEU A 604 8.44 -21.06 17.42
CA LEU A 604 7.24 -20.98 16.59
C LEU A 604 7.65 -20.69 15.15
N ARG A 605 7.23 -21.54 14.23
CA ARG A 605 7.49 -21.39 12.80
C ARG A 605 6.20 -21.04 12.07
N MET A 606 6.33 -20.19 11.06
CA MET A 606 5.25 -19.88 10.14
C MET A 606 5.69 -20.24 8.73
N SER A 607 4.88 -21.06 8.06
CA SER A 607 4.98 -21.30 6.62
C SER A 607 3.87 -20.54 5.92
N VAL A 608 4.20 -19.85 4.84
CA VAL A 608 3.26 -19.06 4.05
C VAL A 608 3.38 -19.48 2.60
N ASN A 609 2.25 -19.89 2.02
CA ASN A 609 2.13 -20.21 0.61
C ASN A 609 1.36 -19.08 -0.08
N PHE A 610 1.91 -18.59 -1.19
CA PHE A 610 1.36 -17.45 -1.92
C PHE A 610 1.53 -17.62 -3.43
N ASP A 611 0.59 -17.07 -4.17
CA ASP A 611 0.66 -16.99 -5.63
C ASP A 611 0.74 -15.51 -6.04
N SER A 612 1.48 -15.21 -7.11
CA SER A 612 1.66 -13.84 -7.60
C SER A 612 0.84 -13.60 -8.86
N ALA A 613 0.30 -12.41 -9.05
CA ALA A 613 -0.48 -12.10 -10.24
C ALA A 613 0.42 -11.80 -11.45
N LEU A 614 1.48 -11.03 -11.21
CA LEU A 614 2.33 -10.45 -12.24
C LEU A 614 3.79 -10.44 -11.76
N CYS A 615 4.73 -10.40 -12.70
CA CYS A 615 6.15 -10.31 -12.40
C CYS A 615 6.76 -9.21 -13.28
N TYR A 616 7.40 -8.24 -12.63
CA TYR A 616 8.24 -7.26 -13.27
C TYR A 616 9.69 -7.77 -13.29
N THR A 617 10.34 -7.65 -14.44
CA THR A 617 11.77 -7.98 -14.60
C THR A 617 12.45 -6.77 -15.21
N ASP A 618 13.52 -6.30 -14.57
CA ASP A 618 14.35 -5.27 -15.17
C ASP A 618 15.10 -5.86 -16.38
N THR A 619 14.80 -5.32 -17.56
CA THR A 619 15.38 -5.72 -18.84
C THR A 619 16.36 -4.69 -19.39
N GLY A 620 16.69 -3.61 -18.67
CA GLY A 620 17.58 -2.55 -19.15
C GLY A 620 18.92 -3.06 -19.67
N ARG A 621 19.40 -4.17 -19.10
CA ARG A 621 20.62 -4.87 -19.52
C ARG A 621 20.51 -5.60 -20.87
N LEU A 622 19.31 -6.04 -21.25
CA LEU A 622 19.03 -6.77 -22.50
C LEU A 622 18.75 -5.83 -23.68
N GLU A 623 18.62 -4.53 -23.42
CA GLU A 623 18.44 -3.54 -24.47
C GLU A 623 19.71 -3.42 -25.30
N THR A 624 19.64 -3.94 -26.52
CA THR A 624 20.71 -3.87 -27.53
C THR A 624 20.39 -2.84 -28.61
N THR A 625 19.20 -2.23 -28.56
CA THR A 625 18.71 -1.21 -29.47
C THR A 625 17.66 -0.41 -28.71
N ALA A 626 17.63 0.91 -28.89
CA ALA A 626 16.64 1.79 -28.27
C ALA A 626 15.24 1.21 -28.48
N VAL A 627 14.52 0.96 -27.38
CA VAL A 627 13.07 0.77 -27.43
C VAL A 627 12.51 2.02 -28.12
N SER A 628 11.75 1.80 -29.18
CA SER A 628 11.28 2.76 -30.19
C SER A 628 11.32 4.26 -29.82
N LYS A 629 12.07 5.03 -30.62
CA LYS A 629 11.98 6.49 -30.82
C LYS A 629 12.48 7.43 -29.69
N GLN A 630 13.69 7.25 -29.15
CA GLN A 630 14.73 8.32 -29.07
C GLN A 630 15.99 7.83 -28.34
N SER A 631 17.15 8.08 -28.97
CA SER A 631 18.54 8.01 -28.49
C SER A 631 19.02 6.85 -27.60
N GLY A 632 19.82 5.96 -28.21
CA GLY A 632 21.05 5.41 -27.63
C GLY A 632 20.99 4.81 -26.22
N GLY A 633 20.24 3.73 -26.03
CA GLY A 633 20.27 2.95 -24.79
C GLY A 633 21.68 2.40 -24.54
N THR A 634 22.29 2.82 -23.43
CA THR A 634 23.53 2.19 -22.90
C THR A 634 23.09 1.07 -21.97
N LYS A 635 23.67 -0.14 -22.15
CA LYS A 635 23.36 -1.33 -21.34
C LYS A 635 23.60 -1.04 -19.85
N GLY A 636 22.70 -1.47 -18.99
CA GLY A 636 22.82 -1.37 -17.52
C GLY A 636 21.52 -1.76 -16.84
N ASP A 637 21.58 -2.02 -15.54
CA ASP A 637 20.38 -2.22 -14.72
C ASP A 637 19.79 -0.84 -14.37
N ARG A 638 18.48 -0.68 -14.51
CA ARG A 638 17.76 0.59 -14.19
C ARG A 638 17.20 0.58 -12.78
N TYR A 639 16.86 -0.61 -12.31
CA TYR A 639 16.21 -0.81 -11.04
C TYR A 639 17.25 -0.96 -9.93
N MET A 640 17.20 -0.07 -8.95
CA MET A 640 18.02 -0.13 -7.75
C MET A 640 17.34 -1.00 -6.70
N ALA A 641 17.87 -2.21 -6.51
CA ALA A 641 17.32 -3.16 -5.53
C ALA A 641 17.66 -2.78 -4.09
N HIS A 642 16.75 -3.08 -3.17
CA HIS A 642 16.91 -2.88 -1.74
C HIS A 642 17.91 -3.86 -1.16
N ARG A 643 18.89 -3.35 -0.40
CA ARG A 643 19.88 -4.16 0.30
C ARG A 643 19.86 -3.93 1.79
N MET A 644 19.00 -4.70 2.46
CA MET A 644 18.58 -4.45 3.83
C MET A 644 19.71 -4.42 4.88
N PHE A 645 20.84 -5.07 4.62
CA PHE A 645 21.98 -5.13 5.55
C PHE A 645 23.19 -4.29 5.12
N GLU A 646 23.22 -3.80 3.88
CA GLU A 646 24.28 -2.92 3.37
C GLU A 646 23.86 -1.45 3.42
N GLU A 647 22.59 -1.15 3.12
CA GLU A 647 22.08 0.21 2.93
C GLU A 647 21.52 0.83 4.22
N ASN A 648 21.17 0.04 5.23
CA ASN A 648 20.51 0.50 6.47
C ASN A 648 21.47 0.43 7.67
N ASN A 649 22.38 1.39 7.75
CA ASN A 649 23.46 1.37 8.74
C ASN A 649 23.14 2.13 10.05
N THR A 650 22.10 2.98 10.06
CA THR A 650 21.66 3.68 11.27
C THR A 650 20.57 2.91 12.03
N PRO A 651 20.45 3.07 13.37
CA PRO A 651 19.36 2.44 14.12
C PRO A 651 17.96 2.83 13.63
N ALA A 652 17.74 4.08 13.24
CA ALA A 652 16.46 4.56 12.74
C ALA A 652 16.08 3.92 11.39
N GLU A 653 17.02 3.83 10.45
CA GLU A 653 16.80 3.16 9.16
C GLU A 653 16.56 1.65 9.31
N ARG A 654 17.15 1.03 10.33
CA ARG A 654 16.90 -0.38 10.64
C ARG A 654 15.52 -0.60 11.26
N LYS A 655 15.05 0.31 12.12
CA LYS A 655 13.67 0.28 12.63
C LYS A 655 12.66 0.43 11.50
N ALA A 656 12.92 1.32 10.54
CA ALA A 656 12.06 1.54 9.38
C ALA A 656 11.85 0.28 8.50
N THR A 657 12.83 -0.61 8.45
CA THR A 657 12.72 -1.88 7.70
C THR A 657 12.12 -3.02 8.52
N GLY A 658 11.72 -2.75 9.77
CA GLY A 658 11.19 -3.75 10.70
C GLY A 658 12.27 -4.54 11.44
N ILE A 659 13.52 -4.05 11.45
CA ILE A 659 14.68 -4.73 12.02
C ILE A 659 15.22 -3.97 13.24
N GLU A 660 14.51 -4.07 14.35
CA GLU A 660 14.96 -3.44 15.59
C GLU A 660 16.14 -4.18 16.26
N LYS A 661 16.98 -3.43 16.99
CA LYS A 661 18.11 -3.99 17.73
C LYS A 661 17.63 -5.03 18.75
N GLY A 662 18.03 -6.27 18.54
CA GLY A 662 17.72 -7.37 19.47
C GLY A 662 16.29 -7.92 19.37
N THR A 663 15.53 -7.57 18.32
CA THR A 663 14.22 -8.19 18.02
C THR A 663 14.33 -9.33 16.99
N GLN A 664 15.36 -9.32 16.14
CA GLN A 664 15.67 -10.38 15.15
C GLN A 664 15.87 -11.78 15.77
N LYS A 665 16.52 -11.81 16.93
CA LYS A 665 16.81 -12.98 17.77
C LYS A 665 16.70 -12.47 19.20
N PRO A 666 15.62 -12.77 19.94
CA PRO A 666 15.05 -14.10 20.14
C PRO A 666 13.76 -14.36 19.35
N TYR A 667 13.56 -15.61 18.94
CA TYR A 667 12.29 -16.05 18.37
C TYR A 667 11.21 -16.18 19.44
N MET A 668 9.96 -16.22 19.00
CA MET A 668 8.85 -16.60 19.87
C MET A 668 9.00 -18.07 20.22
N PHE A 669 9.23 -18.37 21.50
CA PHE A 669 9.23 -19.73 22.01
C PHE A 669 7.88 -20.04 22.62
N TYR A 670 7.44 -21.26 22.40
CA TYR A 670 6.23 -21.76 23.01
C TYR A 670 6.45 -21.96 24.52
N ASN A 671 5.63 -21.31 25.36
CA ASN A 671 5.68 -21.45 26.82
C ASN A 671 4.51 -22.28 27.38
N GLY A 672 3.91 -23.18 26.57
CA GLY A 672 3.27 -24.35 27.16
C GLY A 672 1.89 -24.18 27.77
N THR A 673 1.18 -23.06 27.63
CA THR A 673 -0.15 -22.93 28.24
C THR A 673 -1.23 -22.82 27.18
N VAL A 674 -2.00 -23.89 27.05
CA VAL A 674 -3.28 -23.85 26.33
C VAL A 674 -4.38 -23.93 27.37
N THR A 675 -5.19 -22.89 27.43
CA THR A 675 -6.42 -22.91 28.23
C THR A 675 -7.55 -23.34 27.32
N ILE A 676 -8.31 -24.35 27.71
CA ILE A 676 -9.54 -24.75 27.04
C ILE A 676 -10.64 -24.72 28.09
N ALA A 677 -11.77 -24.10 27.76
CA ALA A 677 -12.91 -24.01 28.67
C ALA A 677 -12.56 -23.44 30.07
N GLY A 678 -11.66 -22.44 30.14
CA GLY A 678 -11.25 -21.78 31.38
C GLY A 678 -10.33 -22.61 32.29
N VAL A 679 -9.98 -23.83 31.88
CA VAL A 679 -9.03 -24.70 32.58
C VAL A 679 -7.72 -24.70 31.81
N THR A 680 -6.62 -24.45 32.51
CA THR A 680 -5.28 -24.58 31.93
C THR A 680 -4.95 -26.07 31.80
N LEU A 681 -4.87 -26.57 30.56
CA LEU A 681 -4.64 -27.99 30.26
C LEU A 681 -3.17 -28.45 30.41
N GLY A 682 -2.29 -27.59 30.93
CA GLY A 682 -0.85 -27.85 30.90
C GLY A 682 -0.26 -27.83 29.48
N GLN A 683 0.97 -28.34 29.36
CA GLN A 683 1.80 -28.28 28.15
C GLN A 683 1.23 -29.09 26.99
N VAL A 684 0.76 -28.40 25.95
CA VAL A 684 0.60 -29.00 24.61
C VAL A 684 1.98 -29.36 24.08
N ILE A 685 2.16 -30.61 23.62
CA ILE A 685 3.46 -31.14 23.21
C ILE A 685 3.87 -30.57 21.86
N SER A 686 2.90 -30.49 20.95
CA SER A 686 3.04 -29.88 19.64
C SER A 686 1.68 -29.39 19.18
N PHE A 687 1.68 -28.34 18.37
CA PHE A 687 0.48 -27.93 17.66
C PHE A 687 0.82 -27.50 16.24
N THR A 688 -0.16 -27.67 15.35
CA THR A 688 -0.17 -27.12 14.02
C THR A 688 -1.51 -26.41 13.82
N ILE A 689 -1.47 -25.09 13.63
CA ILE A 689 -2.63 -24.35 13.13
C ILE A 689 -2.43 -24.13 11.65
N THR A 690 -3.42 -24.47 10.84
CA THR A 690 -3.44 -24.18 9.40
C THR A 690 -4.62 -23.28 9.11
N GLY A 691 -4.40 -22.22 8.33
CA GLY A 691 -5.46 -21.38 7.78
C GLY A 691 -5.39 -21.33 6.26
N ASN A 692 -6.52 -21.52 5.61
CA ASN A 692 -6.67 -21.37 4.17
C ASN A 692 -7.53 -20.14 3.90
N THR A 693 -7.03 -19.18 3.12
CA THR A 693 -7.76 -17.96 2.77
C THR A 693 -8.75 -18.18 1.62
N GLY A 694 -8.66 -19.34 0.94
CA GLY A 694 -9.48 -19.67 -0.21
C GLY A 694 -9.18 -18.83 -1.46
N VAL A 695 -8.08 -18.07 -1.46
CA VAL A 695 -7.69 -17.23 -2.60
C VAL A 695 -7.44 -18.08 -3.85
N GLN A 696 -8.08 -17.68 -4.94
CA GLN A 696 -7.91 -18.28 -6.26
C GLN A 696 -7.67 -17.19 -7.31
N GLN A 697 -6.74 -17.46 -8.24
CA GLN A 697 -6.48 -16.57 -9.36
C GLN A 697 -7.37 -16.92 -10.55
N PHE A 698 -8.12 -15.92 -11.02
CA PHE A 698 -8.99 -16.00 -12.18
C PHE A 698 -8.47 -15.15 -13.33
N TYR A 699 -8.73 -15.64 -14.54
CA TYR A 699 -8.41 -14.95 -15.78
C TYR A 699 -9.71 -14.55 -16.44
N THR A 700 -9.94 -13.24 -16.53
CA THR A 700 -11.03 -12.70 -17.33
C THR A 700 -10.55 -12.54 -18.77
N ILE A 701 -11.33 -13.02 -19.73
CA ILE A 701 -11.11 -12.68 -21.14
C ILE A 701 -11.74 -11.30 -21.32
N ASN A 702 -10.93 -10.25 -21.26
CA ASN A 702 -11.40 -8.94 -21.70
C ASN A 702 -11.48 -8.99 -23.22
N GLY A 703 -12.68 -8.82 -23.78
CA GLY A 703 -12.90 -8.90 -25.21
C GLY A 703 -12.09 -7.84 -25.95
N ALA A 704 -10.94 -8.24 -26.49
CA ALA A 704 -10.31 -7.49 -27.57
C ALA A 704 -11.07 -7.83 -28.85
N ALA A 705 -11.87 -6.89 -29.35
CA ALA A 705 -12.45 -6.99 -30.68
C ALA A 705 -11.36 -6.70 -31.71
N ILE A 706 -10.47 -7.66 -31.94
CA ILE A 706 -9.52 -7.58 -33.05
C ILE A 706 -10.31 -7.88 -34.32
N THR A 707 -10.22 -7.01 -35.33
CA THR A 707 -10.85 -7.25 -36.63
C THR A 707 -10.13 -8.42 -37.30
N ASP A 708 -10.85 -9.52 -37.53
CA ASP A 708 -10.33 -10.74 -38.17
C ASP A 708 -9.89 -10.43 -39.60
N SER A 709 -8.62 -10.67 -39.94
CA SER A 709 -8.08 -10.49 -41.29
C SER A 709 -7.79 -11.86 -41.91
N GLU A 710 -8.14 -12.05 -43.19
CA GLU A 710 -7.97 -13.33 -43.92
C GLU A 710 -6.50 -13.85 -43.95
N THR A 711 -5.53 -13.01 -43.58
CA THR A 711 -4.11 -13.37 -43.47
C THR A 711 -3.64 -13.82 -42.08
N ASP A 712 -4.47 -13.71 -41.04
CA ASP A 712 -4.07 -14.08 -39.66
C ASP A 712 -4.14 -15.59 -39.46
N GLN A 713 -2.97 -16.25 -39.45
CA GLN A 713 -2.89 -17.70 -39.28
C GLN A 713 -3.08 -18.19 -37.83
N ILE A 714 -3.28 -17.31 -36.83
CA ILE A 714 -3.70 -17.69 -35.46
C ILE A 714 -4.31 -16.49 -34.70
N PRO A 715 -5.62 -16.49 -34.36
CA PRO A 715 -6.32 -15.33 -33.78
C PRO A 715 -6.07 -14.98 -32.29
N PHE A 716 -5.12 -15.61 -31.57
CA PHE A 716 -5.09 -15.53 -30.09
C PHE A 716 -3.72 -15.21 -29.47
N GLY A 717 -3.03 -14.20 -30.00
CA GLY A 717 -1.66 -13.85 -29.61
C GLY A 717 -1.47 -12.70 -28.60
N GLY A 718 -2.52 -12.06 -28.09
CA GLY A 718 -2.36 -10.90 -27.20
C GLY A 718 -3.51 -10.72 -26.21
N ALA A 719 -3.17 -10.40 -24.95
CA ALA A 719 -4.05 -10.16 -23.80
C ALA A 719 -4.66 -11.40 -23.12
N ARG A 720 -3.81 -12.22 -22.47
CA ARG A 720 -4.24 -13.19 -21.45
C ARG A 720 -3.37 -13.05 -20.19
N ASN A 721 -3.45 -11.87 -19.55
CA ASN A 721 -2.82 -11.66 -18.24
C ASN A 721 -3.81 -12.05 -17.14
N ALA A 722 -3.29 -12.65 -16.06
CA ALA A 722 -4.06 -12.88 -14.83
C ALA A 722 -4.51 -11.52 -14.31
N SER A 723 -5.81 -11.27 -14.22
CA SER A 723 -6.31 -9.94 -13.90
C SER A 723 -7.08 -9.89 -12.59
N LEU A 724 -7.27 -11.01 -11.89
CA LEU A 724 -8.08 -11.03 -10.68
C LEU A 724 -7.70 -12.17 -9.72
N ALA A 725 -7.33 -11.84 -8.49
CA ALA A 725 -7.37 -12.80 -7.38
C ALA A 725 -8.70 -12.60 -6.64
N ILE A 726 -9.49 -13.66 -6.52
CA ILE A 726 -10.74 -13.66 -5.76
C ILE A 726 -10.50 -14.43 -4.48
N GLU A 727 -10.89 -13.85 -3.36
CA GLU A 727 -10.81 -14.48 -2.04
C GLU A 727 -11.97 -15.45 -1.83
N GLY A 728 -11.68 -16.54 -1.12
CA GLY A 728 -12.67 -17.55 -0.77
C GLY A 728 -13.10 -17.45 0.68
N LYS A 729 -13.83 -18.46 1.14
CA LYS A 729 -14.12 -18.60 2.57
C LYS A 729 -12.83 -18.97 3.30
N THR A 730 -12.48 -18.19 4.33
CA THR A 730 -11.37 -18.53 5.22
C THR A 730 -11.75 -19.71 6.12
N GLU A 731 -10.88 -20.71 6.19
CA GLU A 731 -11.09 -21.91 7.02
C GLU A 731 -9.85 -22.17 7.88
N TYR A 732 -10.08 -22.56 9.13
CA TYR A 732 -9.04 -22.88 10.10
C TYR A 732 -9.15 -24.32 10.57
N SER A 733 -8.00 -24.94 10.78
CA SER A 733 -7.87 -26.24 11.44
C SER A 733 -6.70 -26.21 12.41
N MET A 734 -6.89 -26.79 13.58
CA MET A 734 -5.84 -26.95 14.57
C MET A 734 -5.71 -28.42 14.94
N ASP A 735 -4.51 -28.95 14.79
CA ASP A 735 -4.12 -30.26 15.30
C ASP A 735 -3.18 -30.05 16.48
N CYS A 736 -3.46 -30.66 17.63
CA CYS A 736 -2.56 -30.59 18.78
C CYS A 736 -2.44 -31.92 19.51
N GLU A 737 -1.30 -32.13 20.16
CA GLU A 737 -1.07 -33.27 21.05
C GLU A 737 -1.08 -32.79 22.51
N ILE A 738 -2.03 -33.30 23.30
CA ILE A 738 -2.20 -32.90 24.70
C ILE A 738 -1.83 -34.04 25.64
N ILE A 739 -1.38 -33.68 26.84
CA ILE A 739 -1.26 -34.61 27.97
C ILE A 739 -2.60 -34.62 28.70
N VAL A 740 -3.17 -35.79 28.90
CA VAL A 740 -4.46 -35.92 29.61
C VAL A 740 -4.18 -36.05 31.11
N ASP A 741 -4.37 -34.95 31.86
CA ASP A 741 -4.20 -34.90 33.31
C ASP A 741 -5.53 -35.03 34.08
N ASP A 742 -6.62 -34.41 33.57
CA ASP A 742 -7.96 -34.48 34.13
C ASP A 742 -8.93 -35.27 33.21
N PRO A 743 -9.37 -36.49 33.62
CA PRO A 743 -10.27 -37.31 32.82
C PRO A 743 -11.69 -36.75 32.72
N VAL A 744 -12.16 -35.95 33.68
CA VAL A 744 -13.50 -35.35 33.67
C VAL A 744 -13.52 -34.19 32.69
N PHE A 745 -12.48 -33.36 32.71
CA PHE A 745 -12.30 -32.30 31.74
C PHE A 745 -12.17 -32.87 30.32
N TYR A 746 -11.33 -33.91 30.14
CA TYR A 746 -11.20 -34.61 28.85
C TYR A 746 -12.53 -35.19 28.36
N HIS A 747 -13.36 -35.72 29.27
CA HIS A 747 -14.71 -36.17 28.94
C HIS A 747 -15.69 -35.06 28.56
N LYS A 748 -15.48 -33.83 29.03
CA LYS A 748 -16.30 -32.67 28.65
C LYS A 748 -15.91 -32.17 27.26
N VAL A 749 -14.61 -32.09 26.98
CA VAL A 749 -14.02 -31.65 25.71
C VAL A 749 -14.38 -32.58 24.55
N ARG A 750 -14.51 -33.89 24.79
CA ARG A 750 -14.90 -34.86 23.73
C ARG A 750 -16.39 -34.87 23.38
N ARG A 751 -17.25 -34.16 24.10
CA ARG A 751 -18.68 -34.14 23.78
C ARG A 751 -18.84 -33.31 22.51
N ALA A 752 -19.56 -33.84 21.51
CA ALA A 752 -19.90 -33.11 20.29
C ALA A 752 -20.93 -32.00 20.59
N VAL A 753 -20.51 -30.97 21.30
CA VAL A 753 -21.29 -29.78 21.66
C VAL A 753 -20.50 -28.57 21.18
N ASP A 754 -21.19 -27.58 20.62
CA ASP A 754 -20.56 -26.32 20.24
C ASP A 754 -20.10 -25.58 21.51
N HIS A 755 -18.84 -25.15 21.50
CA HIS A 755 -18.30 -24.31 22.56
C HIS A 755 -18.52 -22.84 22.18
N GLU A 756 -19.56 -22.23 22.76
CA GLU A 756 -19.89 -20.82 22.49
C GLU A 756 -18.75 -19.88 22.91
N ALA A 757 -18.60 -18.79 22.16
CA ALA A 757 -17.57 -17.79 22.36
C ALA A 757 -17.75 -17.04 23.70
N SER A 758 -16.85 -17.28 24.65
CA SER A 758 -16.78 -16.57 25.93
C SER A 758 -15.37 -16.66 26.52
N THR A 759 -15.03 -15.80 27.49
CA THR A 759 -13.73 -15.86 28.20
C THR A 759 -13.47 -17.22 28.83
N ASN A 760 -14.54 -17.91 29.23
CA ASN A 760 -14.45 -19.25 29.79
C ASN A 760 -14.41 -20.36 28.74
N ASN A 761 -14.57 -20.10 27.44
CA ASN A 761 -14.67 -21.13 26.39
C ASN A 761 -13.80 -20.82 25.14
N GLN A 762 -12.77 -19.98 25.27
CA GLN A 762 -11.79 -19.72 24.20
C GLN A 762 -10.57 -20.65 24.33
N ILE A 763 -9.94 -20.98 23.20
CA ILE A 763 -8.60 -21.60 23.19
C ILE A 763 -7.59 -20.47 23.04
N ARG A 764 -6.70 -20.32 24.02
CA ARG A 764 -5.66 -19.29 24.04
C ARG A 764 -4.29 -19.95 23.94
N LEU A 765 -3.51 -19.51 22.96
CA LEU A 765 -2.11 -19.88 22.80
C LEU A 765 -1.25 -18.64 23.01
N SER A 766 -0.46 -18.62 24.07
CA SER A 766 0.36 -17.47 24.45
C SER A 766 1.84 -17.72 24.19
N PHE A 767 2.46 -16.80 23.46
CA PHE A 767 3.87 -16.78 23.15
C PHE A 767 4.45 -15.47 23.69
N THR A 768 5.57 -15.55 24.41
CA THR A 768 6.25 -14.35 24.91
C THR A 768 7.74 -14.54 24.72
N LYS A 769 8.43 -13.49 24.27
CA LYS A 769 9.88 -13.56 24.12
C LYS A 769 10.56 -13.76 25.48
N PRO A 770 11.69 -14.49 25.52
CA PRO A 770 12.46 -14.66 26.75
C PRO A 770 12.98 -13.31 27.26
N GLY A 771 12.90 -13.11 28.58
CA GLY A 771 13.31 -11.88 29.26
C GLY A 771 12.80 -11.84 30.71
N THR A 772 13.25 -10.85 31.48
CA THR A 772 12.90 -10.67 32.90
C THR A 772 11.89 -9.55 33.14
N ALA A 773 11.56 -8.76 32.11
CA ALA A 773 10.63 -7.64 32.19
C ALA A 773 9.15 -8.07 32.12
N VAL A 774 8.24 -7.24 32.66
CA VAL A 774 6.78 -7.49 32.70
C VAL A 774 6.10 -7.15 31.37
N GLY A 775 6.54 -6.12 30.65
CA GLY A 775 6.05 -5.77 29.30
C GLY A 775 7.05 -6.21 28.22
N ARG A 776 6.80 -7.36 27.59
CA ARG A 776 7.68 -7.97 26.58
C ARG A 776 6.92 -8.18 25.28
N GLU A 777 7.66 -8.40 24.20
CA GLU A 777 7.05 -8.81 22.93
C GLU A 777 6.31 -10.13 23.11
N SER A 778 5.02 -10.14 22.75
CA SER A 778 4.12 -11.26 22.93
C SER A 778 3.14 -11.40 21.79
N ILE A 779 2.67 -12.62 21.59
CA ILE A 779 1.62 -12.99 20.64
C ILE A 779 0.67 -13.91 21.39
N ASP A 780 -0.61 -13.54 21.40
CA ASP A 780 -1.69 -14.33 21.93
C ASP A 780 -2.64 -14.68 20.78
N ILE A 781 -2.75 -15.96 20.46
CA ILE A 781 -3.70 -16.47 19.47
C ILE A 781 -4.95 -16.94 20.22
N LEU A 782 -6.07 -16.33 19.91
CA LEU A 782 -7.38 -16.64 20.47
C LEU A 782 -8.22 -17.34 19.40
N LEU A 783 -8.66 -18.57 19.70
CA LEU A 783 -9.57 -19.33 18.87
C LEU A 783 -10.93 -19.41 19.57
N ASP A 784 -11.92 -18.79 18.94
CA ASP A 784 -13.28 -18.67 19.45
C ASP A 784 -14.24 -19.45 18.56
N ASP A 785 -15.38 -19.90 19.12
CA ASP A 785 -16.41 -20.68 18.41
C ASP A 785 -15.78 -21.85 17.63
N PHE A 786 -15.33 -22.88 18.37
CA PHE A 786 -14.65 -24.03 17.80
C PHE A 786 -15.46 -25.32 17.97
N TYR A 787 -15.23 -26.26 17.06
CA TYR A 787 -15.78 -27.61 17.11
C TYR A 787 -14.67 -28.65 17.14
N ILE A 788 -14.78 -29.66 18.00
CA ILE A 788 -13.81 -30.75 18.10
C ILE A 788 -14.28 -31.90 17.21
N THR A 789 -13.50 -32.21 16.18
CA THR A 789 -13.85 -33.25 15.21
C THR A 789 -13.38 -34.63 15.64
N GLU A 790 -12.19 -34.71 16.23
CA GLU A 790 -11.58 -35.98 16.65
C GLU A 790 -10.86 -35.81 17.99
N ALA A 791 -11.19 -36.68 18.95
CA ALA A 791 -10.52 -36.81 20.25
C ALA A 791 -10.49 -38.31 20.66
N PRO A 792 -9.60 -39.13 20.07
CA PRO A 792 -9.53 -40.57 20.36
C PRO A 792 -9.22 -40.84 21.83
N LEU A 793 -9.76 -41.94 22.35
CA LEU A 793 -9.44 -42.39 23.70
C LEU A 793 -8.09 -43.12 23.69
N PRO A 794 -7.05 -42.61 24.35
CA PRO A 794 -5.78 -43.32 24.43
C PRO A 794 -5.94 -44.56 25.31
N VAL A 795 -5.58 -45.74 24.78
CA VAL A 795 -5.48 -46.97 25.57
C VAL A 795 -4.14 -46.94 26.30
N PRO A 796 -4.10 -47.08 27.64
CA PRO A 796 -2.86 -46.94 28.39
C PRO A 796 -1.87 -48.04 28.01
N GLU A 797 -0.73 -47.64 27.46
CA GLU A 797 0.49 -48.46 27.44
C GLU A 797 1.25 -48.24 28.75
N ASP A 798 1.76 -49.33 29.32
CA ASP A 798 2.31 -49.44 30.67
C ASP A 798 3.23 -48.27 31.09
N LYS A 799 2.92 -47.65 32.26
CA LYS A 799 3.67 -46.64 33.02
C LYS A 799 4.09 -45.30 32.35
N GLY A 800 3.56 -44.94 31.18
CA GLY A 800 3.84 -43.64 30.54
C GLY A 800 2.84 -42.51 30.86
N VAL A 801 3.21 -41.26 30.53
CA VAL A 801 2.24 -40.13 30.46
C VAL A 801 1.29 -40.36 29.29
N ILE A 802 -0.01 -40.15 29.51
CA ILE A 802 -1.04 -40.36 28.48
C ILE A 802 -1.06 -39.17 27.53
N LYS A 803 -0.74 -39.43 26.26
CA LYS A 803 -0.81 -38.45 25.17
C LYS A 803 -2.03 -38.73 24.30
N ALA A 804 -2.74 -37.68 23.90
CA ALA A 804 -3.87 -37.78 22.99
C ALA A 804 -3.79 -36.72 21.88
N PRO A 805 -3.92 -37.10 20.61
CA PRO A 805 -4.10 -36.14 19.54
C PRO A 805 -5.52 -35.56 19.61
N LEU A 806 -5.66 -34.27 19.34
CA LEU A 806 -6.91 -33.52 19.34
C LEU A 806 -7.00 -32.72 18.04
N LYS A 807 -8.09 -32.90 17.29
CA LYS A 807 -8.39 -32.13 16.09
C LYS A 807 -9.53 -31.16 16.33
N ILE A 808 -9.28 -29.89 16.04
CA ILE A 808 -10.16 -28.77 16.32
C ILE A 808 -10.38 -27.99 15.03
N LEU A 809 -11.62 -27.58 14.79
CA LEU A 809 -12.00 -26.65 13.74
C LEU A 809 -12.48 -25.34 14.37
N PRO A 810 -11.60 -24.34 14.51
CA PRO A 810 -12.01 -22.98 14.87
C PRO A 810 -12.84 -22.35 13.76
N LYS A 811 -13.93 -21.66 14.10
CA LYS A 811 -14.64 -20.80 13.12
C LYS A 811 -14.05 -19.40 13.05
N ALA A 812 -13.48 -18.90 14.14
CA ALA A 812 -12.82 -17.60 14.20
C ALA A 812 -11.44 -17.69 14.86
N MET A 813 -10.48 -16.95 14.32
CA MET A 813 -9.16 -16.76 14.90
C MET A 813 -8.84 -15.29 15.01
N ARG A 814 -8.30 -14.90 16.17
CA ARG A 814 -7.83 -13.55 16.46
C ARG A 814 -6.43 -13.62 17.02
N VAL A 815 -5.63 -12.63 16.68
CA VAL A 815 -4.25 -12.55 17.13
C VAL A 815 -4.05 -11.20 17.78
N VAL A 816 -3.79 -11.21 19.08
CA VAL A 816 -3.38 -10.00 19.80
C VAL A 816 -1.87 -10.06 19.94
N ALA A 817 -1.18 -9.04 19.46
CA ALA A 817 0.26 -8.96 19.53
C ALA A 817 0.72 -7.63 20.12
N THR A 818 1.82 -7.68 20.86
CA THR A 818 2.51 -6.47 21.31
C THR A 818 3.97 -6.56 20.87
N ASP A 819 4.43 -5.60 20.06
CA ASP A 819 5.77 -5.63 19.48
C ASP A 819 6.32 -4.21 19.19
N THR A 820 7.47 -4.13 18.52
CA THR A 820 8.16 -2.87 18.16
C THR A 820 7.81 -2.33 16.76
N LEU A 821 6.96 -3.00 15.98
CA LEU A 821 6.53 -2.49 14.68
C LEU A 821 5.45 -1.43 14.88
N LEU A 822 5.39 -0.44 13.99
CA LEU A 822 4.27 0.53 14.01
C LEU A 822 3.08 -0.01 13.19
N HIS A 823 3.36 -0.60 12.03
CA HIS A 823 2.40 -1.26 11.14
C HIS A 823 2.97 -2.63 10.75
N SER A 824 2.07 -3.60 10.50
CA SER A 824 2.44 -4.97 10.15
C SER A 824 3.20 -5.00 8.85
#